data_AF-A0A819Y5A7-F1
#
_entry.id   AF-A0A819Y5A7-F1
#
_cell.length_a   1.000
_cell.length_b   1.000
_cell.length_c   1.000
_cell.angle_alpha   90.00
_cell.angle_beta   90.00
_cell.angle_gamma   90.00
#
_symmetry.space_group_name_H-M   'P 1'
#
loop_
_entity.id
_entity.type
_entity.pdbx_description
1 polymer ?
#
loop_
_entity_poly.entity_id
_entity_poly.type
_entity_poly.pdbx_seq_one_letter_code
_entity_poly.pdbx_strand_id
1 'polypeptide(L)'
;MLKVLNTYDHDLSLRWALCGRLNSPYLYLRKFIIALEFSGSGYVWIPYSFIMIGINYTSVNEAMRYILLFTGLMFDVAVIGTAKWFVRRPRPIINHDDVLSIGPDKYSFPSGHTSRAVFLLFYFINTSFFQNIRGSVIISWLSTVVASRILLGRHYISDVLAGVLFGIFECAAVVLQANCQNDTSESKFIYRRVCYFANWAAKRTDNISRLTPEDIDPFLCTHINFAFGKVLESLTLAPYEEDDLKGWTLNSKGMYERVLKLKETNPDLRVLLSVGGWTHASRGFNDVSKNDANIMTFVNNSIKFLRDNKFDGLDLDWEYPGAKDQGAEPHSKTGYTKLVKKLSQMFQQEAKQAGKEKLLLTCATAAARHRIEAGYEVEEVCKYFDFVSVMTYDYHGSWEGKTGHNSPLYGMRNERKKFREWNIKGSMNVWVELGCPKEKLNIGLSAYGRAFSLLRDPGITNSKPMRKKKTSIGLKAGAAEAGKYTREAGVLSYYEICESIQKNPNNRVFWHREMSVPYVSSETLWIGYDNIRSVILKMQFLKEHGYGGVIIWSLDLDDKTGEICNEGPFPIFNAAKNELLIVPDHLSNINKKCLDDNDTLSIEQLFSQSTTIKGINLSFFLYFLLHMDEINNRNNEYIKTELITKLLKHFLPEDKSSRLSSDMVKYFTELIFMFIHQAFTRTIQQASSEGTIHADIEHFEKILMQLLLDF
;
A
#
# COMPACT_ATOMS: atom_id res chain seq x y z
N MET A 1 -52.70 0.18 9.41
CA MET A 1 -51.33 0.34 9.97
C MET A 1 -50.53 1.49 9.35
N LEU A 2 -50.37 1.59 8.03
CA LEU A 2 -49.62 2.68 7.35
C LEU A 2 -50.09 4.10 7.72
N LYS A 3 -51.41 4.32 7.86
CA LYS A 3 -51.94 5.61 8.35
C LYS A 3 -51.45 5.93 9.76
N VAL A 4 -51.40 4.95 10.66
CA VAL A 4 -50.95 5.10 12.06
C VAL A 4 -49.44 5.39 12.12
N LEU A 5 -48.63 4.66 11.35
CA LEU A 5 -47.19 4.91 11.24
C LEU A 5 -46.90 6.29 10.64
N ASN A 6 -47.66 6.70 9.63
CA ASN A 6 -47.54 8.04 9.05
C ASN A 6 -47.98 9.12 10.06
N THR A 7 -49.01 8.89 10.86
CA THR A 7 -49.41 9.80 11.95
C THR A 7 -48.32 9.88 13.05
N TYR A 8 -47.69 8.75 13.39
CA TYR A 8 -46.62 8.72 14.38
C TYR A 8 -45.34 9.40 13.90
N ASP A 9 -44.92 9.13 12.66
CA ASP A 9 -43.80 9.81 11.99
C ASP A 9 -44.07 11.31 11.87
N HIS A 10 -45.31 11.69 11.56
CA HIS A 10 -45.74 13.10 11.55
C HIS A 10 -45.66 13.75 12.94
N ASP A 11 -46.25 13.16 13.99
CA ASP A 11 -46.22 13.72 15.35
C ASP A 11 -44.80 13.80 15.91
N LEU A 12 -44.00 12.74 15.73
CA LEU A 12 -42.62 12.69 16.20
C LEU A 12 -41.76 13.73 15.48
N SER A 13 -41.89 13.85 14.16
CA SER A 13 -41.16 14.86 13.37
C SER A 13 -41.57 16.28 13.75
N LEU A 14 -42.87 16.52 14.02
CA LEU A 14 -43.34 17.81 14.52
C LEU A 14 -42.74 18.14 15.89
N ARG A 15 -42.66 17.18 16.82
CA ARG A 15 -42.07 17.39 18.15
C ARG A 15 -40.58 17.73 18.06
N TRP A 16 -39.87 17.13 17.11
CA TRP A 16 -38.43 17.31 16.93
C TRP A 16 -38.06 18.51 16.06
N ALA A 17 -39.04 19.18 15.42
CA ALA A 17 -38.86 20.43 14.67
C ALA A 17 -38.61 21.66 15.58
N LEU A 18 -37.62 21.54 16.48
CA LEU A 18 -37.30 22.52 17.51
C LEU A 18 -36.93 23.89 16.94
N CYS A 19 -36.29 23.96 15.79
CA CYS A 19 -35.87 25.22 15.15
C CYS A 19 -36.82 25.69 14.05
N GLY A 20 -37.81 24.86 13.66
CA GLY A 20 -38.79 25.19 12.62
C GLY A 20 -39.96 26.05 13.11
N ARG A 21 -40.33 25.97 14.40
CA ARG A 21 -41.47 26.69 14.97
C ARG A 21 -41.11 28.14 15.32
N LEU A 22 -41.92 29.10 14.88
CA LEU A 22 -41.73 30.54 15.17
C LEU A 22 -41.73 30.87 16.66
N ASN A 23 -42.46 30.09 17.48
CA ASN A 23 -42.57 30.31 18.93
C ASN A 23 -41.61 29.43 19.76
N SER A 24 -40.57 28.85 19.15
CA SER A 24 -39.63 27.97 19.86
C SER A 24 -38.57 28.74 20.66
N PRO A 25 -38.21 28.30 21.88
CA PRO A 25 -37.09 28.87 22.63
C PRO A 25 -35.73 28.68 21.90
N TYR A 26 -35.66 27.78 20.91
CA TYR A 26 -34.45 27.48 20.15
C TYR A 26 -34.35 28.23 18.81
N LEU A 27 -35.20 29.23 18.56
CA LEU A 27 -35.23 29.97 17.29
C LEU A 27 -33.89 30.63 16.96
N TYR A 28 -33.08 31.01 17.96
CA TYR A 28 -31.75 31.59 17.77
C TYR A 28 -30.77 30.65 17.03
N LEU A 29 -30.94 29.33 17.14
CA LEU A 29 -30.12 28.33 16.45
C LEU A 29 -30.49 28.18 14.97
N ARG A 30 -31.65 28.68 14.54
CA ARG A 30 -32.19 28.45 13.18
C ARG A 30 -31.20 28.83 12.08
N LYS A 31 -30.53 29.98 12.20
CA LYS A 31 -29.53 30.42 11.20
C LYS A 31 -28.32 29.49 11.12
N PHE A 32 -27.85 29.00 12.26
CA PHE A 32 -26.72 28.06 12.33
C PHE A 32 -27.09 26.70 11.73
N ILE A 33 -28.28 26.19 12.05
CA ILE A 33 -28.76 24.91 11.50
C ILE A 33 -29.00 25.00 9.98
N ILE A 34 -29.45 26.15 9.46
CA ILE A 34 -29.56 26.40 8.00
C ILE A 34 -28.17 26.40 7.33
N ALA A 35 -27.15 26.99 7.96
CA ALA A 35 -25.79 26.95 7.43
C ALA A 35 -25.23 25.52 7.37
N LEU A 36 -25.51 24.70 8.39
CA LEU A 36 -25.15 23.29 8.40
C LEU A 36 -25.88 22.50 7.31
N GLU A 37 -27.19 22.71 7.16
CA GLU A 37 -27.98 22.16 6.05
C GLU A 37 -27.33 22.46 4.69
N PHE A 38 -26.95 23.72 4.47
CA PHE A 38 -26.36 24.18 3.22
C PHE A 38 -25.00 23.52 2.93
N SER A 39 -24.19 23.28 3.97
CA SER A 39 -22.87 22.65 3.83
C SER A 39 -22.91 21.21 3.27
N GLY A 40 -24.00 20.49 3.49
CA GLY A 40 -24.24 19.14 2.92
C GLY A 40 -25.02 19.13 1.62
N SER A 41 -25.29 20.30 1.02
CA SER A 41 -26.12 20.42 -0.18
C SER A 41 -25.32 20.24 -1.47
N GLY A 42 -26.01 19.80 -2.52
CA GLY A 42 -25.43 19.71 -3.87
C GLY A 42 -25.00 21.08 -4.42
N TYR A 43 -25.58 22.19 -3.93
CA TYR A 43 -25.20 23.56 -4.33
C TYR A 43 -23.77 23.92 -3.96
N VAL A 44 -23.17 23.23 -2.98
CA VAL A 44 -21.76 23.41 -2.61
C VAL A 44 -20.87 22.44 -3.40
N TRP A 45 -21.20 21.15 -3.34
CA TRP A 45 -20.30 20.10 -3.79
C TRP A 45 -20.30 19.84 -5.30
N ILE A 46 -21.40 20.11 -6.01
CA ILE A 46 -21.47 19.96 -7.47
C ILE A 46 -20.64 21.05 -8.16
N PRO A 47 -20.79 22.36 -7.85
CA PRO A 47 -19.91 23.37 -8.42
C PRO A 47 -18.45 23.18 -8.01
N TYR A 48 -18.19 22.79 -6.75
CA TYR A 48 -16.84 22.50 -6.29
C TYR A 48 -16.18 21.39 -7.11
N SER A 49 -16.83 20.22 -7.25
CA SER A 49 -16.27 19.12 -8.04
C SER A 49 -16.07 19.50 -9.51
N PHE A 50 -17.00 20.22 -10.13
CA PHE A 50 -16.86 20.71 -11.51
C PHE A 50 -15.68 21.69 -11.70
N ILE A 51 -15.55 22.67 -10.80
CA ILE A 51 -14.42 23.63 -10.83
C ILE A 51 -13.10 22.89 -10.67
N MET A 52 -13.04 21.94 -9.73
CA MET A 52 -11.84 21.15 -9.48
C MET A 52 -11.46 20.32 -10.71
N ILE A 53 -12.41 19.69 -11.43
CA ILE A 53 -12.09 18.94 -12.67
C ILE A 53 -11.34 19.82 -13.70
N GLY A 54 -11.64 21.12 -13.77
CA GLY A 54 -11.01 22.06 -14.71
C GLY A 54 -9.59 22.52 -14.34
N ILE A 55 -9.04 22.07 -13.21
CA ILE A 55 -7.66 22.40 -12.79
C ILE A 55 -6.67 21.44 -13.46
N ASN A 56 -5.47 21.94 -13.81
CA ASN A 56 -4.42 21.11 -14.39
C ASN A 56 -3.74 20.25 -13.30
N TYR A 57 -3.98 18.93 -13.32
CA TYR A 57 -3.44 17.98 -12.34
C TYR A 57 -2.11 17.37 -12.77
N THR A 58 -1.22 17.11 -11.81
CA THR A 58 0.04 16.38 -12.05
C THR A 58 -0.13 14.86 -11.98
N SER A 59 -1.26 14.37 -11.46
CA SER A 59 -1.57 12.95 -11.32
C SER A 59 -2.95 12.61 -11.89
N VAL A 60 -3.04 11.53 -12.67
CA VAL A 60 -4.31 11.00 -13.20
C VAL A 60 -5.26 10.61 -12.06
N ASN A 61 -4.73 10.10 -10.95
CA ASN A 61 -5.50 9.69 -9.79
C ASN A 61 -6.18 10.88 -9.09
N GLU A 62 -5.54 12.05 -9.09
CA GLU A 62 -6.13 13.26 -8.51
C GLU A 62 -7.29 13.76 -9.37
N ALA A 63 -7.13 13.81 -10.69
CA ALA A 63 -8.21 14.19 -11.61
C ALA A 63 -9.42 13.25 -11.50
N MET A 64 -9.17 11.93 -11.45
CA MET A 64 -10.22 10.92 -11.33
C MET A 64 -11.05 11.05 -10.05
N ARG A 65 -10.47 11.49 -8.93
CA ARG A 65 -11.21 11.74 -7.68
C ARG A 65 -12.25 12.84 -7.81
N TYR A 66 -12.01 13.88 -8.60
CA TYR A 66 -13.01 14.94 -8.77
C TYR A 66 -14.07 14.55 -9.81
N ILE A 67 -13.69 13.78 -10.83
CA ILE A 67 -14.62 13.20 -11.81
C ILE A 67 -15.60 12.24 -11.14
N LEU A 68 -15.11 11.29 -10.32
CA LEU A 68 -15.96 10.34 -9.60
C LEU A 68 -16.87 11.03 -8.59
N LEU A 69 -16.36 12.04 -7.88
CA LEU A 69 -17.17 12.86 -6.98
C LEU A 69 -18.32 13.55 -7.73
N PHE A 70 -18.03 14.18 -8.87
CA PHE A 70 -19.05 14.85 -9.70
C PHE A 70 -20.09 13.85 -10.22
N THR A 71 -19.63 12.73 -10.80
CA THR A 71 -20.51 11.69 -11.34
C THR A 71 -21.41 11.09 -10.25
N GLY A 72 -20.88 10.81 -9.07
CA GLY A 72 -21.66 10.30 -7.95
C GLY A 72 -22.71 11.29 -7.44
N LEU A 73 -22.37 12.58 -7.38
CA LEU A 73 -23.35 13.62 -6.99
C LEU A 73 -24.45 13.80 -8.05
N MET A 74 -24.13 13.69 -9.33
CA MET A 74 -25.13 13.72 -10.41
C MET A 74 -26.04 12.48 -10.38
N PHE A 75 -25.47 11.32 -10.06
CA PHE A 75 -26.22 10.08 -9.87
C PHE A 75 -27.21 10.18 -8.70
N ASP A 76 -26.80 10.69 -7.54
CA ASP A 76 -27.71 10.98 -6.40
C ASP A 76 -28.87 11.89 -6.84
N VAL A 77 -28.57 13.00 -7.52
CA VAL A 77 -29.62 13.95 -7.96
C VAL A 77 -30.64 13.26 -8.86
N ALA A 78 -30.20 12.37 -9.75
CA ALA A 78 -31.08 11.61 -10.62
C ALA A 78 -31.92 10.58 -9.86
N VAL A 79 -31.29 9.78 -8.97
CA VAL A 79 -31.96 8.74 -8.18
C VAL A 79 -33.00 9.34 -7.23
N ILE A 80 -32.59 10.35 -6.45
CA ILE A 80 -33.47 11.04 -5.51
C ILE A 80 -34.57 11.81 -6.25
N GLY A 81 -34.24 12.48 -7.36
CA GLY A 81 -35.22 13.20 -8.18
C GLY A 81 -36.30 12.27 -8.71
N THR A 82 -35.90 11.08 -9.17
CA THR A 82 -36.81 10.03 -9.65
C THR A 82 -37.67 9.50 -8.51
N ALA A 83 -37.07 9.13 -7.37
CA ALA A 83 -37.81 8.65 -6.20
C ALA A 83 -38.85 9.68 -5.71
N LYS A 84 -38.48 10.97 -5.68
CA LYS A 84 -39.39 12.07 -5.34
C LYS A 84 -40.54 12.22 -6.34
N TRP A 85 -40.27 12.03 -7.63
CA TRP A 85 -41.28 12.14 -8.68
C TRP A 85 -42.35 11.05 -8.57
N PHE A 86 -41.98 9.84 -8.15
CA PHE A 86 -42.91 8.73 -7.90
C PHE A 86 -43.68 8.87 -6.59
N VAL A 87 -42.98 9.12 -5.47
CA VAL A 87 -43.61 9.08 -4.14
C VAL A 87 -44.44 10.33 -3.83
N ARG A 88 -44.02 11.51 -4.32
CA ARG A 88 -44.73 12.79 -4.19
C ARG A 88 -45.23 13.13 -2.78
N ARG A 89 -44.54 12.66 -1.73
CA ARG A 89 -44.93 12.92 -0.34
C ARG A 89 -44.83 14.43 -0.03
N PRO A 90 -45.88 15.07 0.52
CA PRO A 90 -45.85 16.49 0.86
C PRO A 90 -44.92 16.74 2.06
N ARG A 91 -44.25 17.90 2.09
CA ARG A 91 -43.40 18.31 3.21
C ARG A 91 -44.21 18.60 4.49
N PRO A 92 -43.56 18.55 5.68
CA PRO A 92 -44.21 18.91 6.94
C PRO A 92 -44.75 20.35 6.96
N ILE A 93 -45.91 20.55 7.59
CA ILE A 93 -46.72 21.80 7.58
C ILE A 93 -45.99 23.01 8.21
N ILE A 94 -44.99 22.77 9.07
CA ILE A 94 -44.22 23.84 9.75
C ILE A 94 -43.42 24.71 8.75
N ASN A 95 -43.28 24.28 7.49
CA ASN A 95 -42.27 24.77 6.56
C ASN A 95 -42.83 25.57 5.37
N HIS A 96 -43.82 26.46 5.60
CA HIS A 96 -44.47 27.21 4.52
C HIS A 96 -43.68 28.43 4.00
N ASP A 97 -42.69 28.95 4.73
CA ASP A 97 -42.03 30.24 4.41
C ASP A 97 -40.66 30.11 3.72
N ASP A 98 -40.38 29.01 3.02
CA ASP A 98 -39.06 28.79 2.44
C ASP A 98 -39.03 29.05 0.93
N VAL A 99 -38.54 30.25 0.59
CA VAL A 99 -38.46 30.87 -0.75
C VAL A 99 -37.58 30.06 -1.76
N LEU A 100 -36.95 28.97 -1.34
CA LEU A 100 -35.94 28.22 -2.12
C LEU A 100 -36.40 26.85 -2.63
N SER A 101 -37.67 26.45 -2.47
CA SER A 101 -38.16 25.15 -2.95
C SER A 101 -38.50 25.15 -4.45
N ILE A 102 -37.49 24.94 -5.31
CA ILE A 102 -37.66 24.84 -6.77
C ILE A 102 -37.54 23.38 -7.23
N GLY A 103 -38.46 22.92 -8.08
CA GLY A 103 -38.36 21.64 -8.78
C GLY A 103 -38.64 20.38 -7.94
N PRO A 104 -37.84 19.30 -8.06
CA PRO A 104 -38.05 18.02 -7.37
C PRO A 104 -38.09 18.15 -5.84
N ASP A 105 -37.44 19.17 -5.29
CA ASP A 105 -37.41 19.45 -3.85
C ASP A 105 -38.75 19.94 -3.28
N LYS A 106 -39.83 20.03 -4.07
CA LYS A 106 -41.19 20.21 -3.55
C LYS A 106 -41.63 19.03 -2.65
N TYR A 107 -41.15 17.82 -2.91
CA TYR A 107 -41.53 16.61 -2.17
C TYR A 107 -40.52 16.24 -1.08
N SER A 108 -41.01 15.58 -0.02
CA SER A 108 -40.24 15.29 1.19
C SER A 108 -39.50 13.94 1.13
N PHE A 109 -40.08 12.91 0.51
CA PHE A 109 -39.47 11.57 0.48
C PHE A 109 -38.71 11.29 -0.82
N PRO A 110 -37.46 10.79 -0.78
CA PRO A 110 -36.54 10.75 0.37
C PRO A 110 -35.81 12.09 0.60
N SER A 111 -35.12 12.24 1.74
CA SER A 111 -34.29 13.41 2.02
C SER A 111 -33.01 13.41 1.18
N GLY A 112 -33.01 14.13 0.05
CA GLY A 112 -31.82 14.25 -0.81
C GLY A 112 -30.61 14.92 -0.16
N HIS A 113 -30.83 15.83 0.80
CA HIS A 113 -29.72 16.41 1.57
C HIS A 113 -29.05 15.36 2.47
N THR A 114 -29.86 14.44 3.02
CA THR A 114 -29.34 13.33 3.81
C THR A 114 -28.59 12.33 2.92
N SER A 115 -29.16 11.97 1.76
CA SER A 115 -28.51 11.06 0.80
C SER A 115 -27.12 11.56 0.40
N ARG A 116 -27.02 12.80 -0.06
CA ARG A 116 -25.74 13.41 -0.45
C ARG A 116 -24.75 13.50 0.69
N ALA A 117 -25.17 13.92 1.89
CA ALA A 117 -24.26 14.02 3.02
C ALA A 117 -23.69 12.64 3.40
N VAL A 118 -24.51 11.59 3.32
CA VAL A 118 -24.10 10.21 3.57
C VAL A 118 -23.16 9.72 2.46
N PHE A 119 -23.51 9.94 1.19
CA PHE A 119 -22.63 9.66 0.06
C PHE A 119 -21.26 10.32 0.24
N LEU A 120 -21.23 11.62 0.56
CA LEU A 120 -20.00 12.39 0.79
C LEU A 120 -19.19 11.86 1.97
N LEU A 121 -19.83 11.47 3.08
CA LEU A 121 -19.12 10.85 4.21
C LEU A 121 -18.38 9.61 3.74
N PHE A 122 -19.09 8.66 3.13
CA PHE A 122 -18.49 7.41 2.71
C PHE A 122 -17.47 7.64 1.61
N TYR A 123 -17.73 8.56 0.67
CA TYR A 123 -16.79 8.94 -0.36
C TYR A 123 -15.48 9.48 0.24
N PHE A 124 -15.56 10.45 1.15
CA PHE A 124 -14.37 11.05 1.76
C PHE A 124 -13.54 10.06 2.57
N ILE A 125 -14.20 9.15 3.28
CA ILE A 125 -13.53 8.08 4.01
C ILE A 125 -12.84 7.11 3.04
N ASN A 126 -13.55 6.63 2.02
CA ASN A 126 -13.02 5.62 1.09
C ASN A 126 -11.91 6.17 0.18
N THR A 127 -12.00 7.43 -0.26
CA THR A 127 -10.97 8.01 -1.14
C THR A 127 -9.86 8.73 -0.40
N SER A 128 -9.89 8.74 0.95
CA SER A 128 -9.01 9.59 1.77
C SER A 128 -8.96 11.04 1.28
N PHE A 129 -10.13 11.59 0.93
CA PHE A 129 -10.24 12.87 0.22
C PHE A 129 -9.59 14.02 1.01
N PHE A 130 -9.75 14.01 2.33
CA PHE A 130 -9.10 14.94 3.25
C PHE A 130 -8.04 14.22 4.08
N GLN A 131 -6.80 14.21 3.63
CA GLN A 131 -5.68 13.53 4.33
C GLN A 131 -5.44 14.05 5.76
N ASN A 132 -5.81 15.31 6.06
CA ASN A 132 -5.54 15.97 7.33
C ASN A 132 -6.76 16.07 8.26
N ILE A 133 -7.95 15.62 7.84
CA ILE A 133 -9.17 15.72 8.65
C ILE A 133 -9.48 14.34 9.25
N ARG A 134 -9.52 14.27 10.58
CA ARG A 134 -9.89 13.04 11.29
C ARG A 134 -11.33 12.64 10.94
N GLY A 135 -11.58 11.35 10.68
CA GLY A 135 -12.92 10.85 10.33
C GLY A 135 -14.01 11.20 11.34
N SER A 136 -13.67 11.36 12.63
CA SER A 136 -14.61 11.82 13.66
C SER A 136 -15.20 13.20 13.39
N VAL A 137 -14.44 14.11 12.75
CA VAL A 137 -14.92 15.45 12.36
C VAL A 137 -15.95 15.33 11.24
N ILE A 138 -15.69 14.45 10.26
CA ILE A 138 -16.59 14.22 9.12
C ILE A 138 -17.89 13.54 9.57
N ILE A 139 -17.80 12.58 10.49
CA ILE A 139 -18.98 11.92 11.10
C ILE A 139 -19.80 12.91 11.93
N SER A 140 -19.13 13.80 12.68
CA SER A 140 -19.80 14.85 13.44
C SER A 140 -20.52 15.82 12.50
N TRP A 141 -19.86 16.24 11.42
CA TRP A 141 -20.49 17.04 10.37
C TRP A 141 -21.72 16.35 9.77
N LEU A 142 -21.63 15.07 9.37
CA LEU A 142 -22.78 14.32 8.85
C LEU A 142 -23.93 14.32 9.85
N SER A 143 -23.66 13.98 11.11
CA SER A 143 -24.68 13.90 12.15
C SER A 143 -25.43 15.21 12.30
N THR A 144 -24.72 16.35 12.20
CA THR A 144 -25.34 17.67 12.24
C THR A 144 -26.18 17.99 10.99
N VAL A 145 -25.75 17.57 9.80
CA VAL A 145 -26.52 17.73 8.55
C VAL A 145 -27.79 16.88 8.59
N VAL A 146 -27.71 15.62 9.03
CA VAL A 146 -28.86 14.72 9.19
C VAL A 146 -29.86 15.31 10.18
N ALA A 147 -29.37 15.72 11.37
CA ALA A 147 -30.21 16.33 12.40
C ALA A 147 -30.87 17.63 11.92
N SER A 148 -30.18 18.44 11.10
CA SER A 148 -30.72 19.69 10.57
C SER A 148 -32.05 19.51 9.83
N ARG A 149 -32.23 18.37 9.13
CA ARG A 149 -33.44 18.06 8.35
C ARG A 149 -34.68 17.93 9.23
N ILE A 150 -34.51 17.36 10.41
CA ILE A 150 -35.60 17.14 11.37
C ILE A 150 -35.78 18.40 12.22
N LEU A 151 -34.69 18.99 12.72
CA LEU A 151 -34.71 20.17 13.60
C LEU A 151 -35.37 21.38 12.96
N LEU A 152 -35.18 21.58 11.64
CA LEU A 152 -35.83 22.65 10.88
C LEU A 152 -37.25 22.27 10.41
N GLY A 153 -37.71 21.05 10.67
CA GLY A 153 -39.01 20.55 10.21
C GLY A 153 -39.09 20.39 8.69
N ARG A 154 -37.96 20.10 8.02
CA ARG A 154 -37.87 20.02 6.55
C ARG A 154 -38.40 18.71 5.99
N HIS A 155 -38.27 17.64 6.77
CA HIS A 155 -38.52 16.25 6.41
C HIS A 155 -39.08 15.50 7.60
N TYR A 156 -39.80 14.42 7.31
CA TYR A 156 -40.13 13.45 8.33
C TYR A 156 -38.91 12.58 8.65
N ILE A 157 -38.92 11.92 9.82
CA ILE A 157 -37.83 11.04 10.25
C ILE A 157 -37.66 9.89 9.25
N SER A 158 -38.75 9.33 8.75
CA SER A 158 -38.67 8.26 7.75
C SER A 158 -38.04 8.72 6.43
N ASP A 159 -38.24 9.98 6.02
CA ASP A 159 -37.61 10.54 4.81
C ASP A 159 -36.10 10.66 4.97
N VAL A 160 -35.65 10.98 6.19
CA VAL A 160 -34.23 11.09 6.55
C VAL A 160 -33.59 9.70 6.60
N LEU A 161 -34.25 8.71 7.21
CA LEU A 161 -33.78 7.33 7.22
C LEU A 161 -33.67 6.75 5.80
N ALA A 162 -34.67 6.99 4.96
CA ALA A 162 -34.60 6.61 3.55
C ALA A 162 -33.43 7.30 2.85
N GLY A 163 -33.22 8.59 3.08
CA GLY A 163 -32.05 9.32 2.57
C GLY A 163 -30.73 8.68 3.00
N VAL A 164 -30.61 8.19 4.24
CA VAL A 164 -29.40 7.46 4.68
C VAL A 164 -29.18 6.19 3.86
N LEU A 165 -30.23 5.42 3.62
CA LEU A 165 -30.15 4.18 2.83
C LEU A 165 -29.77 4.45 1.37
N PHE A 166 -30.36 5.46 0.74
CA PHE A 166 -30.01 5.87 -0.62
C PHE A 166 -28.54 6.31 -0.72
N GLY A 167 -28.05 7.13 0.21
CA GLY A 167 -26.65 7.57 0.19
C GLY A 167 -25.63 6.44 0.38
N ILE A 168 -25.97 5.42 1.19
CA ILE A 168 -25.15 4.19 1.32
C ILE A 168 -25.13 3.42 -0.01
N PHE A 169 -26.31 3.21 -0.61
CA PHE A 169 -26.46 2.48 -1.87
C PHE A 169 -25.70 3.17 -3.02
N GLU A 170 -25.85 4.49 -3.15
CA GLU A 170 -25.18 5.28 -4.19
C GLU A 170 -23.66 5.25 -4.03
N CYS A 171 -23.15 5.34 -2.80
CA CYS A 171 -21.72 5.21 -2.57
C CYS A 171 -21.21 3.81 -2.92
N ALA A 172 -21.95 2.76 -2.55
CA ALA A 172 -21.61 1.40 -2.96
C ALA A 172 -21.56 1.28 -4.49
N ALA A 173 -22.53 1.82 -5.22
CA ALA A 173 -22.54 1.79 -6.68
C ALA A 173 -21.33 2.50 -7.31
N VAL A 174 -20.98 3.69 -6.82
CA VAL A 174 -19.90 4.53 -7.38
C VAL A 174 -18.51 4.02 -6.98
N VAL A 175 -18.32 3.61 -5.72
CA VAL A 175 -17.02 3.16 -5.20
C VAL A 175 -16.70 1.73 -5.64
N LEU A 176 -17.70 0.83 -5.72
CA LEU A 176 -17.46 -0.54 -6.20
C LEU A 176 -17.16 -0.59 -7.70
N GLN A 177 -17.75 0.27 -8.53
CA GLN A 177 -17.38 0.37 -9.95
C GLN A 177 -15.97 0.93 -10.17
N ALA A 178 -15.53 1.90 -9.36
CA ALA A 178 -14.17 2.43 -9.43
C ALA A 178 -13.11 1.39 -9.05
N ASN A 179 -13.46 0.44 -8.17
CA ASN A 179 -12.57 -0.67 -7.79
C ASN A 179 -12.61 -1.85 -8.78
N CYS A 180 -13.64 -1.97 -9.62
CA CYS A 180 -13.75 -3.04 -10.62
C CYS A 180 -13.19 -2.67 -12.01
N GLN A 181 -12.88 -1.40 -12.29
CA GLN A 181 -12.30 -0.99 -13.59
C GLN A 181 -10.76 -0.97 -13.62
N ASN A 182 -10.09 -1.19 -12.48
CA ASN A 182 -8.64 -1.30 -12.42
C ASN A 182 -8.11 -2.73 -12.53
N ASP A 183 -8.96 -3.73 -12.77
CA ASP A 183 -8.56 -5.13 -12.84
C ASP A 183 -8.37 -5.60 -14.30
N THR A 184 -7.38 -5.03 -14.99
CA THR A 184 -6.62 -5.81 -15.96
C THR A 184 -5.53 -6.56 -15.20
N SER A 185 -5.90 -7.70 -14.61
CA SER A 185 -4.99 -8.71 -14.05
C SER A 185 -3.72 -8.14 -13.38
N GLU A 186 -3.83 -7.34 -12.32
CA GLU A 186 -2.70 -7.21 -11.41
C GLU A 186 -2.56 -8.54 -10.67
N SER A 187 -1.69 -9.41 -11.20
CA SER A 187 -1.14 -10.50 -10.42
C SER A 187 -0.72 -9.93 -9.07
N LYS A 188 -1.03 -10.63 -7.99
CA LYS A 188 -0.64 -10.27 -6.61
C LYS A 188 0.89 -10.18 -6.55
N PHE A 189 1.49 -9.06 -6.97
CA PHE A 189 2.92 -8.88 -7.05
C PHE A 189 3.46 -8.78 -5.62
N ILE A 190 4.06 -9.87 -5.15
CA ILE A 190 4.90 -9.83 -3.95
C ILE A 190 6.22 -9.17 -4.36
N TYR A 191 6.38 -7.89 -4.04
CA TYR A 191 7.63 -7.18 -4.32
C TYR A 191 8.79 -7.83 -3.59
N ARG A 192 9.88 -8.06 -4.33
CA ARG A 192 11.11 -8.59 -3.74
C ARG A 192 11.76 -7.53 -2.87
N ARG A 193 12.20 -7.96 -1.69
CA ARG A 193 13.09 -7.23 -0.77
C ARG A 193 14.35 -8.06 -0.64
N VAL A 194 15.38 -7.67 -1.37
CA VAL A 194 16.69 -8.35 -1.43
C VAL A 194 17.65 -7.60 -0.52
N CYS A 195 18.11 -8.26 0.53
CA CYS A 195 18.95 -7.67 1.57
C CYS A 195 20.35 -8.25 1.51
N TYR A 196 21.37 -7.40 1.44
CA TYR A 196 22.76 -7.86 1.53
C TYR A 196 23.19 -8.00 2.98
N PHE A 197 23.67 -9.18 3.34
CA PHE A 197 24.35 -9.47 4.59
C PHE A 197 25.85 -9.54 4.31
N ALA A 198 26.60 -8.53 4.75
CA ALA A 198 28.05 -8.49 4.63
C ALA A 198 28.72 -9.28 5.76
N ASN A 199 29.48 -10.32 5.43
CA ASN A 199 30.08 -11.23 6.42
C ASN A 199 31.09 -10.53 7.34
N TRP A 200 31.81 -9.52 6.85
CA TRP A 200 32.71 -8.70 7.67
C TRP A 200 31.99 -7.90 8.77
N ALA A 201 30.68 -7.68 8.65
CA ALA A 201 29.90 -7.02 9.69
C ALA A 201 29.91 -7.80 11.01
N ALA A 202 29.96 -9.13 10.95
CA ALA A 202 30.03 -9.99 12.13
C ALA A 202 31.36 -9.86 12.88
N LYS A 203 32.39 -9.31 12.24
CA LYS A 203 33.76 -9.15 12.77
C LYS A 203 34.01 -7.81 13.45
N ARG A 204 33.07 -6.86 13.35
CA ARG A 204 33.19 -5.57 14.04
C ARG A 204 33.15 -5.79 15.55
N THR A 205 33.96 -5.05 16.31
CA THR A 205 34.09 -5.23 17.76
C THR A 205 33.02 -4.50 18.57
N ASP A 206 32.45 -3.44 18.02
CA ASP A 206 31.43 -2.63 18.70
C ASP A 206 30.05 -3.26 18.49
N ASN A 207 29.28 -3.47 19.57
CA ASN A 207 27.97 -4.13 19.50
C ASN A 207 26.95 -3.36 18.67
N ILE A 208 27.11 -2.05 18.50
CA ILE A 208 26.26 -1.21 17.66
C ILE A 208 26.42 -1.62 16.19
N SER A 209 27.66 -1.72 15.72
CA SER A 209 27.96 -1.91 14.30
C SER A 209 28.16 -3.37 13.92
N ARG A 210 28.39 -4.25 14.90
CA ARG A 210 28.48 -5.70 14.72
C ARG A 210 27.11 -6.26 14.36
N LEU A 211 26.98 -6.86 13.18
CA LEU A 211 25.77 -7.54 12.77
C LEU A 211 26.05 -9.04 12.59
N THR A 212 25.31 -9.86 13.30
CA THR A 212 25.31 -11.32 13.15
C THR A 212 23.97 -11.79 12.56
N PRO A 213 23.91 -13.00 11.97
CA PRO A 213 22.67 -13.49 11.39
C PRO A 213 21.48 -13.50 12.35
N GLU A 214 21.72 -13.75 13.64
CA GLU A 214 20.71 -13.80 14.68
C GLU A 214 20.11 -12.43 15.04
N ASP A 215 20.76 -11.33 14.64
CA ASP A 215 20.22 -9.98 14.79
C ASP A 215 19.14 -9.65 13.73
N ILE A 216 18.99 -10.49 12.69
CA ILE A 216 18.12 -10.21 11.53
C ILE A 216 16.72 -10.79 11.78
N ASP A 217 15.68 -9.95 11.69
CA ASP A 217 14.28 -10.40 11.61
C ASP A 217 14.09 -11.26 10.33
N PRO A 218 13.75 -12.56 10.43
CA PRO A 218 13.56 -13.43 9.27
C PRO A 218 12.48 -12.96 8.27
N PHE A 219 11.59 -12.05 8.67
CA PHE A 219 10.52 -11.50 7.82
C PHE A 219 10.86 -10.11 7.23
N LEU A 220 12.02 -9.54 7.59
CA LEU A 220 12.47 -8.25 7.05
C LEU A 220 12.62 -8.31 5.53
N CYS A 221 13.19 -9.41 5.06
CA CYS A 221 13.61 -9.62 3.68
C CYS A 221 12.87 -10.80 3.07
N THR A 222 12.69 -10.78 1.75
CA THR A 222 12.26 -11.97 0.98
C THR A 222 13.45 -12.81 0.55
N HIS A 223 14.59 -12.14 0.30
CA HIS A 223 15.84 -12.74 -0.13
C HIS A 223 16.97 -12.14 0.70
N ILE A 224 17.87 -12.98 1.19
CA ILE A 224 19.16 -12.53 1.77
C ILE A 224 20.27 -12.97 0.82
N ASN A 225 21.05 -12.00 0.37
CA ASN A 225 22.27 -12.21 -0.38
C ASN A 225 23.44 -12.20 0.60
N PHE A 226 24.09 -13.36 0.78
CA PHE A 226 25.29 -13.46 1.60
C PHE A 226 26.49 -12.90 0.82
N ALA A 227 26.99 -11.75 1.26
CA ALA A 227 28.15 -11.07 0.70
C ALA A 227 29.38 -11.34 1.57
N PHE A 228 30.41 -12.04 1.10
CA PHE A 228 30.52 -12.68 -0.21
C PHE A 228 31.10 -14.09 -0.11
N GLY A 229 30.93 -14.87 -1.16
CA GLY A 229 31.89 -15.90 -1.57
C GLY A 229 32.86 -15.33 -2.62
N LYS A 230 33.75 -16.17 -3.14
CA LYS A 230 34.70 -15.77 -4.19
C LYS A 230 34.73 -16.76 -5.35
N VAL A 231 34.99 -16.21 -6.53
CA VAL A 231 35.36 -17.00 -7.71
C VAL A 231 36.88 -17.13 -7.75
N LEU A 232 37.37 -18.36 -7.84
CA LEU A 232 38.79 -18.66 -7.98
C LEU A 232 39.16 -18.87 -9.45
N GLU A 233 40.42 -18.59 -9.79
CA GLU A 233 41.01 -18.87 -11.11
C GLU A 233 40.99 -20.38 -11.44
N SER A 234 40.87 -21.24 -10.41
CA SER A 234 40.60 -22.68 -10.54
C SER A 234 39.17 -23.02 -10.97
N LEU A 235 38.37 -22.02 -11.36
CA LEU A 235 36.99 -22.18 -11.87
C LEU A 235 36.05 -22.81 -10.83
N THR A 236 36.17 -22.39 -9.57
CA THR A 236 35.34 -22.87 -8.46
C THR A 236 34.79 -21.72 -7.64
N LEU A 237 33.63 -21.95 -7.03
CA LEU A 237 33.17 -21.14 -5.90
C LEU A 237 33.94 -21.57 -4.64
N ALA A 238 34.29 -20.59 -3.82
CA ALA A 238 34.91 -20.79 -2.53
C ALA A 238 34.33 -19.81 -1.50
N PRO A 239 34.38 -20.15 -0.20
CA PRO A 239 34.07 -19.17 0.83
C PRO A 239 35.06 -18.01 0.78
N TYR A 240 34.64 -16.82 1.19
CA TYR A 240 35.58 -15.71 1.28
C TYR A 240 36.59 -16.02 2.38
N GLU A 241 36.11 -16.53 3.52
CA GLU A 241 36.91 -16.85 4.70
C GLU A 241 36.54 -18.22 5.29
N GLU A 242 37.44 -18.84 6.05
CA GLU A 242 37.18 -20.18 6.62
C GLU A 242 35.99 -20.20 7.59
N ASP A 243 35.76 -19.09 8.30
CA ASP A 243 34.68 -18.95 9.27
C ASP A 243 33.28 -18.83 8.64
N ASP A 244 33.20 -18.69 7.31
CA ASP A 244 31.95 -18.82 6.58
C ASP A 244 31.43 -20.27 6.61
N LEU A 245 32.33 -21.26 6.52
CA LEU A 245 31.99 -22.70 6.47
C LEU A 245 31.90 -23.33 7.86
N LYS A 246 32.80 -22.96 8.79
CA LYS A 246 32.90 -23.61 10.11
C LYS A 246 33.15 -22.57 11.19
N GLY A 247 32.51 -22.70 12.35
CA GLY A 247 32.77 -21.79 13.44
C GLY A 247 34.12 -22.05 14.14
N TRP A 248 34.55 -21.11 14.97
CA TRP A 248 35.85 -21.10 15.66
C TRP A 248 36.06 -22.24 16.68
N THR A 249 34.98 -22.83 17.18
CA THR A 249 35.00 -23.99 18.08
C THR A 249 34.48 -25.24 17.36
N LEU A 250 34.91 -26.42 17.79
CA LEU A 250 34.59 -27.72 17.16
C LEU A 250 33.08 -27.94 16.91
N ASN A 251 32.21 -27.31 17.70
CA ASN A 251 30.75 -27.42 17.62
C ASN A 251 30.04 -26.14 17.15
N SER A 252 30.77 -25.06 16.86
CA SER A 252 30.16 -23.82 16.38
C SER A 252 29.95 -23.85 14.87
N LYS A 253 28.78 -23.38 14.45
CA LYS A 253 28.36 -23.30 13.05
C LYS A 253 29.03 -22.11 12.35
N GLY A 254 29.40 -22.29 11.08
CA GLY A 254 29.89 -21.20 10.23
C GLY A 254 28.80 -20.19 9.88
N MET A 255 29.18 -19.04 9.29
CA MET A 255 28.22 -17.98 8.97
C MET A 255 27.15 -18.41 7.95
N TYR A 256 27.49 -19.27 6.98
CA TYR A 256 26.50 -19.78 6.02
C TYR A 256 25.35 -20.50 6.71
N GLU A 257 25.69 -21.46 7.59
CA GLU A 257 24.68 -22.23 8.30
C GLU A 257 23.84 -21.36 9.23
N ARG A 258 24.44 -20.32 9.83
CA ARG A 258 23.73 -19.39 10.72
C ARG A 258 22.71 -18.52 9.97
N VAL A 259 23.05 -18.01 8.78
CA VAL A 259 22.08 -17.28 7.94
C VAL A 259 20.98 -18.20 7.43
N LEU A 260 21.33 -19.42 7.01
CA LEU A 260 20.36 -20.41 6.54
C LEU A 260 19.36 -20.82 7.63
N LYS A 261 19.77 -20.77 8.90
CA LYS A 261 18.90 -21.06 10.05
C LYS A 261 17.70 -20.12 10.15
N LEU A 262 17.77 -18.90 9.61
CA LEU A 262 16.63 -17.97 9.57
C LEU A 262 15.42 -18.56 8.83
N LYS A 263 15.66 -19.49 7.89
CA LYS A 263 14.62 -20.21 7.16
C LYS A 263 13.80 -21.17 8.03
N GLU A 264 14.31 -21.58 9.20
CA GLU A 264 13.53 -22.37 10.17
C GLU A 264 12.36 -21.56 10.74
N THR A 265 12.51 -20.22 10.80
CA THR A 265 11.45 -19.30 11.25
C THR A 265 10.60 -18.78 10.09
N ASN A 266 11.22 -18.51 8.94
CA ASN A 266 10.53 -18.09 7.71
C ASN A 266 10.88 -19.02 6.55
N PRO A 267 10.10 -20.09 6.29
CA PRO A 267 10.35 -21.04 5.20
C PRO A 267 10.33 -20.43 3.79
N ASP A 268 9.68 -19.28 3.62
CA ASP A 268 9.61 -18.56 2.34
C ASP A 268 10.86 -17.73 2.05
N LEU A 269 11.70 -17.50 3.07
CA LEU A 269 12.98 -16.80 2.91
C LEU A 269 13.90 -17.57 1.96
N ARG A 270 14.46 -16.87 0.98
CA ARG A 270 15.51 -17.39 0.09
C ARG A 270 16.86 -16.82 0.49
N VAL A 271 17.87 -17.67 0.57
CA VAL A 271 19.25 -17.27 0.88
C VAL A 271 20.14 -17.63 -0.30
N LEU A 272 20.74 -16.61 -0.92
CA LEU A 272 21.64 -16.75 -2.07
C LEU A 272 23.07 -16.44 -1.64
N LEU A 273 24.03 -17.07 -2.31
CA LEU A 273 25.44 -16.70 -2.19
C LEU A 273 25.76 -15.64 -3.25
N SER A 274 26.15 -14.44 -2.82
CA SER A 274 26.72 -13.44 -3.73
C SER A 274 28.22 -13.69 -3.90
N VAL A 275 28.71 -13.67 -5.14
CA VAL A 275 30.14 -13.81 -5.44
C VAL A 275 30.64 -12.64 -6.29
N GLY A 276 31.78 -12.09 -5.89
CA GLY A 276 32.37 -10.92 -6.53
C GLY A 276 32.48 -9.74 -5.57
N GLY A 277 31.89 -8.61 -5.95
CA GLY A 277 31.97 -7.32 -5.28
C GLY A 277 33.21 -6.51 -5.66
N TRP A 278 33.19 -5.22 -5.30
CA TRP A 278 34.22 -4.23 -5.64
C TRP A 278 35.68 -4.69 -5.43
N THR A 279 35.99 -5.35 -4.31
CA THR A 279 37.37 -5.81 -4.01
C THR A 279 37.80 -7.01 -4.86
N HIS A 280 36.86 -7.84 -5.31
CA HIS A 280 37.12 -9.00 -6.16
C HIS A 280 37.28 -8.58 -7.64
N ALA A 281 36.55 -7.54 -8.06
CA ALA A 281 36.61 -6.94 -9.38
C ALA A 281 36.40 -8.00 -10.49
N SER A 282 37.36 -8.15 -11.42
CA SER A 282 37.30 -9.12 -12.51
C SER A 282 38.12 -10.41 -12.28
N ARG A 283 38.75 -10.56 -11.10
CA ARG A 283 39.64 -11.71 -10.81
C ARG A 283 38.85 -13.01 -10.87
N GLY A 284 39.37 -14.06 -11.49
CA GLY A 284 38.67 -15.35 -11.66
C GLY A 284 37.48 -15.31 -12.63
N PHE A 285 36.70 -14.23 -12.67
CA PHE A 285 35.62 -14.05 -13.66
C PHE A 285 36.15 -14.00 -15.10
N ASN A 286 37.32 -13.38 -15.32
CA ASN A 286 37.98 -13.42 -16.64
C ASN A 286 38.28 -14.86 -17.08
N ASP A 287 38.79 -15.71 -16.18
CA ASP A 287 39.09 -17.12 -16.48
C ASP A 287 37.82 -17.94 -16.70
N VAL A 288 36.80 -17.75 -15.85
CA VAL A 288 35.50 -18.42 -15.99
C VAL A 288 34.87 -18.12 -17.33
N SER A 289 34.86 -16.84 -17.75
CA SER A 289 34.18 -16.38 -18.95
C SER A 289 34.96 -16.59 -20.26
N LYS A 290 36.19 -17.13 -20.17
CA LYS A 290 37.14 -17.23 -21.29
C LYS A 290 36.68 -18.13 -22.44
N ASN A 291 36.07 -19.26 -22.13
CA ASN A 291 35.61 -20.22 -23.13
C ASN A 291 34.53 -21.16 -22.54
N ASP A 292 33.85 -21.90 -23.41
CA ASP A 292 32.71 -22.73 -23.02
C ASP A 292 33.11 -23.88 -22.07
N ALA A 293 34.34 -24.41 -22.17
CA ALA A 293 34.83 -25.45 -21.26
C ALA A 293 35.06 -24.93 -19.83
N ASN A 294 35.61 -23.72 -19.70
CA ASN A 294 35.78 -23.06 -18.40
C ASN A 294 34.42 -22.75 -17.77
N ILE A 295 33.48 -22.21 -18.56
CA ILE A 295 32.11 -21.93 -18.12
C ILE A 295 31.45 -23.22 -17.61
N MET A 296 31.51 -24.32 -18.37
CA MET A 296 30.91 -25.60 -17.94
C MET A 296 31.52 -26.14 -16.66
N THR A 297 32.84 -26.05 -16.52
CA THR A 297 33.57 -26.49 -15.31
C THR A 297 33.10 -25.69 -14.11
N PHE A 298 33.08 -24.35 -14.23
CA PHE A 298 32.61 -23.46 -13.19
C PHE A 298 31.14 -23.71 -12.82
N VAL A 299 30.26 -23.90 -13.81
CA VAL A 299 28.83 -24.15 -13.57
C VAL A 299 28.62 -25.44 -12.77
N ASN A 300 29.28 -26.53 -13.14
CA ASN A 300 29.18 -27.80 -12.40
C ASN A 300 29.70 -27.67 -10.96
N ASN A 301 30.84 -26.99 -10.79
CA ASN A 301 31.42 -26.73 -9.47
C ASN A 301 30.52 -25.83 -8.62
N SER A 302 29.86 -24.85 -9.24
CA SER A 302 28.92 -23.94 -8.57
C SER A 302 27.69 -24.67 -8.06
N ILE A 303 27.08 -25.52 -8.88
CA ILE A 303 25.93 -26.35 -8.46
C ILE A 303 26.30 -27.20 -7.24
N LYS A 304 27.45 -27.88 -7.31
CA LYS A 304 27.94 -28.69 -6.20
C LYS A 304 28.12 -27.86 -4.92
N PHE A 305 28.83 -26.74 -5.01
CA PHE A 305 29.09 -25.88 -3.86
C PHE A 305 27.79 -25.34 -3.23
N LEU A 306 26.86 -24.85 -4.04
CA LEU A 306 25.60 -24.27 -3.56
C LEU A 306 24.72 -25.33 -2.89
N ARG A 307 24.62 -26.53 -3.48
CA ARG A 307 23.83 -27.63 -2.89
C ARG A 307 24.48 -28.20 -1.63
N ASP A 308 25.80 -28.38 -1.62
CA ASP A 308 26.55 -28.87 -0.45
C ASP A 308 26.39 -27.90 0.75
N ASN A 309 26.31 -26.58 0.47
CA ASN A 309 26.09 -25.55 1.48
C ASN A 309 24.63 -25.11 1.63
N LYS A 310 23.67 -25.79 0.99
CA LYS A 310 22.21 -25.56 1.12
C LYS A 310 21.71 -24.15 0.73
N PHE A 311 22.41 -23.44 -0.14
CA PHE A 311 21.93 -22.17 -0.70
C PHE A 311 20.76 -22.38 -1.67
N ASP A 312 19.90 -21.38 -1.76
CA ASP A 312 18.75 -21.36 -2.68
C ASP A 312 19.13 -20.81 -4.07
N GLY A 313 20.32 -20.23 -4.23
CA GLY A 313 20.75 -19.67 -5.49
C GLY A 313 22.11 -18.98 -5.46
N LEU A 314 22.47 -18.43 -6.61
CA LEU A 314 23.71 -17.72 -6.88
C LEU A 314 23.39 -16.30 -7.34
N ASP A 315 24.05 -15.33 -6.73
CA ASP A 315 24.04 -13.94 -7.15
C ASP A 315 25.41 -13.54 -7.72
N LEU A 316 25.43 -13.11 -8.99
CA LEU A 316 26.64 -12.69 -9.68
C LEU A 316 26.87 -11.20 -9.50
N ASP A 317 27.87 -10.82 -8.72
CA ASP A 317 28.27 -9.43 -8.48
C ASP A 317 29.65 -9.15 -9.10
N TRP A 318 29.78 -9.38 -10.41
CA TRP A 318 31.00 -9.02 -11.13
C TRP A 318 30.99 -7.52 -11.41
N GLU A 319 31.93 -6.80 -10.80
CA GLU A 319 32.10 -5.35 -10.96
C GLU A 319 33.37 -4.99 -11.78
N TYR A 320 33.32 -4.82 -13.10
CA TYR A 320 32.22 -5.13 -14.01
C TYR A 320 32.74 -5.81 -15.29
N PRO A 321 31.95 -6.67 -15.96
CA PRO A 321 32.25 -7.06 -17.33
C PRO A 321 32.46 -5.81 -18.20
N GLY A 322 33.44 -5.86 -19.11
CA GLY A 322 33.80 -4.74 -19.99
C GLY A 322 34.51 -3.55 -19.31
N ALA A 323 34.62 -3.51 -17.98
CA ALA A 323 35.31 -2.45 -17.25
C ALA A 323 36.83 -2.66 -17.23
N LYS A 324 37.55 -2.05 -18.18
CA LYS A 324 39.02 -2.13 -18.27
C LYS A 324 39.73 -1.63 -17.01
N ASP A 325 39.20 -0.60 -16.37
CA ASP A 325 39.70 -0.04 -15.11
C ASP A 325 39.48 -0.96 -13.89
N GLN A 326 38.65 -2.00 -14.04
CA GLN A 326 38.46 -3.09 -13.08
C GLN A 326 39.09 -4.41 -13.56
N GLY A 327 39.99 -4.33 -14.54
CA GLY A 327 40.73 -5.48 -15.06
C GLY A 327 39.93 -6.44 -15.94
N ALA A 328 38.76 -6.04 -16.46
CA ALA A 328 37.97 -6.91 -17.32
C ALA A 328 38.64 -7.10 -18.70
N GLU A 329 38.71 -8.36 -19.15
CA GLU A 329 39.29 -8.69 -20.45
C GLU A 329 38.30 -8.45 -21.62
N PRO A 330 38.78 -8.31 -22.88
CA PRO A 330 37.92 -7.98 -24.03
C PRO A 330 36.76 -8.95 -24.27
N HIS A 331 36.89 -10.23 -23.90
CA HIS A 331 35.83 -11.23 -24.04
C HIS A 331 34.79 -11.19 -22.92
N SER A 332 34.99 -10.40 -21.86
CA SER A 332 34.16 -10.43 -20.65
C SER A 332 32.67 -10.19 -20.92
N LYS A 333 32.29 -9.29 -21.84
CA LYS A 333 30.88 -9.02 -22.18
C LYS A 333 30.17 -10.28 -22.72
N THR A 334 30.70 -10.86 -23.80
CA THR A 334 30.08 -12.04 -24.43
C THR A 334 30.25 -13.30 -23.58
N GLY A 335 31.37 -13.40 -22.87
CA GLY A 335 31.63 -14.46 -21.90
C GLY A 335 30.65 -14.44 -20.72
N TYR A 336 30.29 -13.25 -20.22
CA TYR A 336 29.25 -13.09 -19.19
C TYR A 336 27.90 -13.59 -19.67
N THR A 337 27.46 -13.22 -20.87
CA THR A 337 26.21 -13.71 -21.46
C THR A 337 26.17 -15.23 -21.58
N LYS A 338 27.26 -15.83 -22.07
CA LYS A 338 27.39 -17.30 -22.16
C LYS A 338 27.34 -17.96 -20.78
N LEU A 339 28.02 -17.39 -19.79
CA LEU A 339 28.04 -17.87 -18.41
C LEU A 339 26.62 -17.88 -17.82
N VAL A 340 25.91 -16.75 -17.90
CA VAL A 340 24.55 -16.59 -17.36
C VAL A 340 23.58 -17.56 -18.02
N LYS A 341 23.62 -17.66 -19.35
CA LYS A 341 22.81 -18.63 -20.11
C LYS A 341 23.08 -20.05 -19.63
N LYS A 342 24.35 -20.41 -19.44
CA LYS A 342 24.71 -21.78 -19.07
C LYS A 342 24.34 -22.11 -17.63
N LEU A 343 24.56 -21.20 -16.68
CA LEU A 343 24.12 -21.35 -15.29
C LEU A 343 22.62 -21.61 -15.22
N SER A 344 21.81 -20.76 -15.87
CA SER A 344 20.34 -20.89 -15.88
C SER A 344 19.87 -22.24 -16.45
N GLN A 345 20.44 -22.66 -17.58
CA GLN A 345 20.14 -23.96 -18.19
C GLN A 345 20.50 -25.15 -17.28
N MET A 346 21.68 -25.12 -16.68
CA MET A 346 22.17 -26.23 -15.84
C MET A 346 21.46 -26.28 -14.48
N PHE A 347 21.10 -25.13 -13.90
CA PHE A 347 20.26 -25.08 -12.69
C PHE A 347 18.88 -25.69 -12.97
N GLN A 348 18.27 -25.37 -14.11
CA GLN A 348 17.00 -25.96 -14.52
C GLN A 348 17.09 -27.48 -14.77
N GLN A 349 18.19 -27.93 -15.36
CA GLN A 349 18.44 -29.35 -15.62
C GLN A 349 18.67 -30.14 -14.33
N GLU A 350 19.54 -29.65 -13.44
CA GLU A 350 19.82 -30.30 -12.16
C GLU A 350 18.55 -30.40 -11.31
N ALA A 351 17.75 -29.33 -11.24
CA ALA A 351 16.50 -29.31 -10.49
C ALA A 351 15.53 -30.41 -10.96
N LYS A 352 15.36 -30.56 -12.29
CA LYS A 352 14.52 -31.60 -12.89
C LYS A 352 15.07 -33.02 -12.60
N GLN A 353 16.37 -33.21 -12.70
CA GLN A 353 17.01 -34.52 -12.48
C GLN A 353 16.97 -34.94 -11.01
N ALA A 354 17.17 -33.99 -10.08
CA ALA A 354 17.21 -34.26 -8.65
C ALA A 354 15.83 -34.21 -7.97
N GLY A 355 14.78 -33.78 -8.68
CA GLY A 355 13.46 -33.56 -8.09
C GLY A 355 13.45 -32.45 -7.02
N LYS A 356 14.28 -31.42 -7.20
CA LYS A 356 14.45 -30.31 -6.25
C LYS A 356 14.00 -28.99 -6.86
N GLU A 357 13.76 -27.99 -6.00
CA GLU A 357 13.53 -26.62 -6.46
C GLU A 357 14.76 -26.08 -7.21
N LYS A 358 14.51 -25.34 -8.30
CA LYS A 358 15.54 -24.71 -9.12
C LYS A 358 16.33 -23.71 -8.28
N LEU A 359 17.66 -23.78 -8.33
CA LEU A 359 18.51 -22.70 -7.81
C LEU A 359 18.16 -21.38 -8.51
N LEU A 360 18.02 -20.31 -7.74
CA LEU A 360 17.86 -18.96 -8.27
C LEU A 360 19.17 -18.47 -8.88
N LEU A 361 19.07 -17.73 -9.98
CA LEU A 361 20.20 -17.04 -10.59
C LEU A 361 19.86 -15.55 -10.67
N THR A 362 20.64 -14.73 -9.98
CA THR A 362 20.46 -13.27 -9.90
C THR A 362 21.78 -12.56 -10.15
N CYS A 363 21.75 -11.24 -10.24
CA CYS A 363 22.96 -10.44 -10.32
C CYS A 363 22.78 -9.06 -9.68
N ALA A 364 23.90 -8.49 -9.23
CA ALA A 364 24.06 -7.07 -9.00
C ALA A 364 24.81 -6.44 -10.19
N THR A 365 24.33 -5.28 -10.65
CA THR A 365 24.80 -4.68 -11.91
C THR A 365 25.01 -3.17 -11.81
N ALA A 366 25.75 -2.62 -12.76
CA ALA A 366 26.02 -1.20 -12.82
C ALA A 366 24.77 -0.35 -13.13
N ALA A 367 24.71 0.85 -12.56
CA ALA A 367 23.66 1.83 -12.84
C ALA A 367 24.02 2.80 -13.99
N ALA A 368 25.30 3.01 -14.28
CA ALA A 368 25.72 3.98 -15.29
C ALA A 368 25.65 3.40 -16.71
N ARG A 369 25.00 4.12 -17.65
CA ARG A 369 24.82 3.70 -19.06
C ARG A 369 26.09 3.15 -19.72
N HIS A 370 27.21 3.87 -19.59
CA HIS A 370 28.48 3.45 -20.18
C HIS A 370 29.00 2.11 -19.64
N ARG A 371 28.69 1.75 -18.38
CA ARG A 371 29.02 0.42 -17.81
C ARG A 371 28.05 -0.64 -18.30
N ILE A 372 26.76 -0.31 -18.37
CA ILE A 372 25.71 -1.22 -18.85
C ILE A 372 26.01 -1.64 -20.31
N GLU A 373 26.25 -0.66 -21.18
CA GLU A 373 26.53 -0.91 -22.60
C GLU A 373 27.87 -1.62 -22.82
N ALA A 374 28.88 -1.37 -21.98
CA ALA A 374 30.17 -2.04 -22.08
C ALA A 374 30.16 -3.49 -21.58
N GLY A 375 29.33 -3.81 -20.58
CA GLY A 375 29.39 -5.09 -19.88
C GLY A 375 28.31 -6.10 -20.24
N TYR A 376 27.14 -5.66 -20.72
CA TYR A 376 25.94 -6.51 -20.72
C TYR A 376 25.25 -6.54 -22.09
N GLU A 377 24.89 -7.73 -22.55
CA GLU A 377 23.90 -7.92 -23.62
C GLU A 377 22.52 -8.01 -22.95
N VAL A 378 22.01 -6.85 -22.53
CA VAL A 378 20.87 -6.71 -21.59
C VAL A 378 19.67 -7.57 -21.97
N GLU A 379 19.18 -7.47 -23.22
CA GLU A 379 18.05 -8.25 -23.71
C GLU A 379 18.28 -9.77 -23.55
N GLU A 380 19.49 -10.26 -23.83
CA GLU A 380 19.80 -11.68 -23.70
C GLU A 380 19.95 -12.11 -22.24
N VAL A 381 20.73 -11.39 -21.43
CA VAL A 381 20.98 -11.81 -20.03
C VAL A 381 19.71 -11.76 -19.19
N CYS A 382 18.81 -10.80 -19.43
CA CYS A 382 17.54 -10.68 -18.71
C CYS A 382 16.56 -11.84 -19.01
N LYS A 383 16.75 -12.63 -20.08
CA LYS A 383 15.95 -13.85 -20.31
C LYS A 383 16.27 -14.95 -19.29
N TYR A 384 17.51 -15.02 -18.82
CA TYR A 384 18.03 -16.14 -18.03
C TYR A 384 18.08 -15.88 -16.52
N PHE A 385 18.19 -14.62 -16.09
CA PHE A 385 18.10 -14.24 -14.69
C PHE A 385 16.67 -14.36 -14.16
N ASP A 386 16.52 -14.77 -12.90
CA ASP A 386 15.25 -14.73 -12.17
C ASP A 386 14.89 -13.26 -11.86
N PHE A 387 15.87 -12.45 -11.46
CA PHE A 387 15.77 -11.00 -11.38
C PHE A 387 17.16 -10.35 -11.44
N VAL A 388 17.18 -9.05 -11.76
CA VAL A 388 18.38 -8.22 -11.90
C VAL A 388 18.31 -7.08 -10.90
N SER A 389 19.35 -6.93 -10.09
CA SER A 389 19.46 -5.89 -9.08
C SER A 389 20.38 -4.78 -9.60
N VAL A 390 19.83 -3.60 -9.84
CA VAL A 390 20.61 -2.45 -10.34
C VAL A 390 21.10 -1.63 -9.16
N MET A 391 22.42 -1.47 -9.02
CA MET A 391 23.05 -0.73 -7.92
C MET A 391 22.88 0.78 -8.11
N THR A 392 21.65 1.28 -7.96
CA THR A 392 21.29 2.69 -8.18
C THR A 392 21.68 3.60 -6.99
N TYR A 393 22.93 3.45 -6.57
CA TYR A 393 23.66 4.25 -5.58
C TYR A 393 25.09 4.42 -6.11
N ASP A 394 25.96 5.13 -5.38
CA ASP A 394 27.31 5.48 -5.81
C ASP A 394 27.38 6.27 -7.12
N TYR A 395 26.33 7.05 -7.42
CA TYR A 395 26.37 7.96 -8.57
C TYR A 395 27.45 9.04 -8.41
N HIS A 396 27.68 9.48 -7.18
CA HIS A 396 28.63 10.53 -6.84
C HIS A 396 29.38 10.20 -5.56
N GLY A 397 30.66 10.58 -5.51
CA GLY A 397 31.52 10.33 -4.37
C GLY A 397 32.80 11.17 -4.40
N SER A 398 33.65 10.99 -3.40
CA SER A 398 34.85 11.81 -3.18
C SER A 398 35.85 11.76 -4.35
N TRP A 399 35.81 10.71 -5.17
CA TRP A 399 36.63 10.55 -6.39
C TRP A 399 36.38 11.64 -7.44
N GLU A 400 35.27 12.36 -7.38
CA GLU A 400 34.99 13.48 -8.31
C GLU A 400 35.61 14.81 -7.86
N GLY A 401 36.12 14.89 -6.63
CA GLY A 401 36.65 16.12 -6.01
C GLY A 401 35.56 17.19 -5.78
N LYS A 402 34.29 16.82 -5.85
CA LYS A 402 33.13 17.70 -5.67
C LYS A 402 31.97 16.97 -5.00
N THR A 403 31.12 17.70 -4.28
CA THR A 403 29.92 17.16 -3.67
C THR A 403 28.90 16.69 -4.72
N GLY A 404 28.27 15.55 -4.45
CA GLY A 404 27.19 15.00 -5.26
C GLY A 404 26.45 13.93 -4.47
N HIS A 405 25.17 13.73 -4.78
CA HIS A 405 24.31 12.85 -3.99
C HIS A 405 24.56 11.37 -4.30
N ASN A 406 24.57 10.51 -3.27
CA ASN A 406 24.82 9.07 -3.42
C ASN A 406 23.82 8.39 -4.38
N SER A 407 22.53 8.63 -4.17
CA SER A 407 21.42 7.85 -4.75
C SER A 407 20.19 8.71 -5.14
N PRO A 408 20.32 9.80 -5.92
CA PRO A 408 19.19 10.66 -6.26
C PRO A 408 18.10 9.90 -7.04
N LEU A 409 16.82 10.13 -6.71
CA LEU A 409 15.70 9.49 -7.43
C LEU A 409 15.53 10.06 -8.84
N TYR A 410 15.63 11.39 -8.96
CA TYR A 410 15.57 12.13 -10.23
C TYR A 410 16.83 13.00 -10.41
N GLY A 411 17.19 13.28 -11.66
CA GLY A 411 18.25 14.24 -11.99
C GLY A 411 17.79 15.70 -11.86
N MET A 412 18.73 16.63 -11.78
CA MET A 412 18.40 18.07 -11.75
C MET A 412 18.04 18.60 -13.14
N ARG A 413 17.14 19.59 -13.22
CA ARG A 413 16.72 20.15 -14.53
C ARG A 413 17.88 20.77 -15.32
N ASN A 414 18.84 21.36 -14.61
CA ASN A 414 20.01 22.03 -15.20
C ASN A 414 21.29 21.16 -15.15
N GLU A 415 21.13 19.84 -15.03
CA GLU A 415 22.25 18.90 -15.00
C GLU A 415 23.02 18.87 -16.32
N ARG A 416 24.35 18.71 -16.25
CA ARG A 416 25.17 18.47 -17.44
C ARG A 416 24.68 17.21 -18.14
N LYS A 417 24.68 17.21 -19.48
CA LYS A 417 24.15 16.10 -20.30
C LYS A 417 24.67 14.72 -19.86
N LYS A 418 25.96 14.62 -19.53
CA LYS A 418 26.58 13.36 -19.08
C LYS A 418 26.05 12.78 -17.76
N PHE A 419 25.41 13.60 -16.92
CA PHE A 419 24.93 13.22 -15.59
C PHE A 419 23.41 13.17 -15.51
N ARG A 420 22.69 13.49 -16.59
CA ARG A 420 21.20 13.49 -16.59
C ARG A 420 20.60 12.13 -16.27
N GLU A 421 21.32 11.06 -16.57
CA GLU A 421 20.92 9.68 -16.29
C GLU A 421 21.49 9.15 -14.98
N TRP A 422 22.32 9.92 -14.25
CA TRP A 422 22.95 9.50 -12.99
C TRP A 422 21.99 9.71 -11.82
N ASN A 423 20.88 8.96 -11.88
CA ASN A 423 19.81 8.90 -10.89
C ASN A 423 19.01 7.63 -11.14
N ILE A 424 18.23 7.21 -10.14
CA ILE A 424 17.46 5.96 -10.18
C ILE A 424 16.58 5.90 -11.43
N LYS A 425 15.79 6.95 -11.72
CA LYS A 425 14.93 6.96 -12.92
C LYS A 425 15.73 6.77 -14.21
N GLY A 426 16.84 7.48 -14.36
CA GLY A 426 17.71 7.40 -15.54
C GLY A 426 18.28 6.01 -15.75
N SER A 427 18.91 5.44 -14.72
CA SER A 427 19.53 4.11 -14.80
C SER A 427 18.51 3.00 -15.08
N MET A 428 17.36 3.03 -14.42
CA MET A 428 16.33 2.02 -14.63
C MET A 428 15.74 2.13 -16.04
N ASN A 429 15.55 3.34 -16.56
CA ASN A 429 15.10 3.56 -17.93
C ASN A 429 16.09 3.01 -18.96
N VAL A 430 17.40 3.11 -18.72
CA VAL A 430 18.42 2.53 -19.62
C VAL A 430 18.30 1.01 -19.68
N TRP A 431 18.12 0.33 -18.54
CA TRP A 431 17.93 -1.13 -18.53
C TRP A 431 16.67 -1.56 -19.29
N VAL A 432 15.59 -0.80 -19.16
CA VAL A 432 14.33 -1.05 -19.90
C VAL A 432 14.49 -0.75 -21.40
N GLU A 433 15.16 0.36 -21.75
CA GLU A 433 15.47 0.75 -23.14
C GLU A 433 16.27 -0.34 -23.85
N LEU A 434 17.20 -0.99 -23.14
CA LEU A 434 18.05 -2.06 -23.66
C LEU A 434 17.39 -3.46 -23.60
N GLY A 435 16.10 -3.54 -23.24
CA GLY A 435 15.28 -4.75 -23.39
C GLY A 435 15.06 -5.59 -22.13
N CYS A 436 15.39 -5.09 -20.93
CA CYS A 436 15.10 -5.83 -19.69
C CYS A 436 13.65 -5.59 -19.21
N PRO A 437 12.86 -6.64 -18.93
CA PRO A 437 11.50 -6.48 -18.40
C PRO A 437 11.50 -5.83 -17.00
N LYS A 438 10.56 -4.90 -16.75
CA LYS A 438 10.52 -4.11 -15.51
C LYS A 438 10.29 -4.98 -14.27
N GLU A 439 9.43 -5.98 -14.40
CA GLU A 439 9.10 -6.93 -13.36
C GLU A 439 10.27 -7.82 -12.96
N LYS A 440 11.37 -7.85 -13.72
CA LYS A 440 12.64 -8.50 -13.33
C LYS A 440 13.64 -7.53 -12.69
N LEU A 441 13.47 -6.23 -12.85
CA LEU A 441 14.41 -5.24 -12.34
C LEU A 441 14.07 -4.84 -10.91
N ASN A 442 15.08 -4.86 -10.04
CA ASN A 442 15.01 -4.31 -8.69
C ASN A 442 15.82 -3.00 -8.61
N ILE A 443 15.27 -1.97 -7.97
CA ILE A 443 16.01 -0.70 -7.73
C ILE A 443 16.93 -0.85 -6.52
N GLY A 444 18.06 -0.14 -6.51
CA GLY A 444 18.99 -0.11 -5.38
C GLY A 444 18.73 0.99 -4.37
N LEU A 445 18.77 0.61 -3.09
CA LEU A 445 18.85 1.49 -1.93
C LEU A 445 20.17 1.29 -1.19
N SER A 446 20.69 2.39 -0.65
CA SER A 446 21.88 2.41 0.18
C SER A 446 21.50 2.79 1.62
N ALA A 447 21.80 1.93 2.60
CA ALA A 447 21.75 2.26 4.03
C ALA A 447 23.01 3.04 4.48
N TYR A 448 23.60 3.82 3.59
CA TYR A 448 24.78 4.65 3.84
C TYR A 448 24.72 5.91 2.97
N GLY A 449 25.58 6.87 3.28
CA GLY A 449 25.77 8.09 2.51
C GLY A 449 27.21 8.29 2.07
N ARG A 450 27.37 9.08 1.01
CA ARG A 450 28.68 9.56 0.55
C ARG A 450 28.95 10.91 1.21
N ALA A 451 30.04 10.97 1.97
CA ALA A 451 30.39 12.08 2.84
C ALA A 451 31.64 12.84 2.34
N PHE A 452 31.60 14.16 2.47
CA PHE A 452 32.56 15.05 1.85
C PHE A 452 33.04 16.12 2.83
N SER A 453 34.35 16.37 2.84
CA SER A 453 34.96 17.53 3.50
C SER A 453 35.03 18.70 2.54
N LEU A 454 34.30 19.78 2.83
CA LEU A 454 34.22 20.97 1.99
C LEU A 454 35.54 21.74 2.03
N LEU A 455 36.12 21.99 0.86
CA LEU A 455 37.37 22.73 0.75
C LEU A 455 37.08 24.23 0.64
N ARG A 456 37.70 25.05 1.49
CA ARG A 456 37.65 26.52 1.36
C ARG A 456 38.32 26.96 0.08
N ASP A 457 37.74 27.96 -0.59
CA ASP A 457 38.34 28.56 -1.78
C ASP A 457 39.53 29.45 -1.35
N PRO A 458 40.77 29.13 -1.73
CA PRO A 458 41.97 29.83 -1.23
C PRO A 458 42.03 31.32 -1.59
N GLY A 459 41.19 31.81 -2.51
CA GLY A 459 41.11 33.22 -2.91
C GLY A 459 40.10 34.08 -2.15
N ILE A 460 39.35 33.53 -1.19
CA ILE A 460 38.27 34.25 -0.52
C ILE A 460 38.55 34.34 0.99
N THR A 461 39.34 35.33 1.37
CA THR A 461 39.71 35.59 2.78
C THR A 461 38.68 36.42 3.55
N ASN A 462 37.71 37.04 2.86
CA ASN A 462 36.73 37.96 3.46
C ASN A 462 35.31 37.85 2.84
N SER A 463 34.77 36.66 2.63
CA SER A 463 33.35 36.53 2.27
C SER A 463 32.50 36.17 3.47
N LYS A 464 31.43 36.95 3.65
CA LYS A 464 30.19 36.61 4.37
C LYS A 464 29.90 35.10 4.34
N PRO A 465 29.34 34.49 5.41
CA PRO A 465 29.03 33.07 5.48
C PRO A 465 28.40 32.61 4.17
N MET A 466 28.96 31.57 3.56
CA MET A 466 28.66 31.07 2.21
C MET A 466 27.20 31.33 1.86
N ARG A 467 26.96 32.37 1.04
CA ARG A 467 25.61 32.82 0.69
C ARG A 467 24.87 31.64 0.09
N LYS A 468 23.93 31.06 0.86
CA LYS A 468 22.87 30.11 0.48
C LYS A 468 22.85 29.78 -1.02
N LYS A 469 23.81 28.99 -1.53
CA LYS A 469 23.66 28.39 -2.86
C LYS A 469 22.53 27.38 -2.68
N LYS A 470 21.47 27.54 -3.48
CA LYS A 470 20.18 26.84 -3.31
C LYS A 470 20.29 25.31 -3.23
N THR A 471 21.42 24.74 -3.63
CA THR A 471 21.76 23.32 -3.51
C THR A 471 23.28 23.25 -3.26
N SER A 472 23.75 22.66 -2.17
CA SER A 472 25.21 22.53 -1.87
C SER A 472 25.90 21.42 -2.68
N ILE A 473 25.41 21.19 -3.90
CA ILE A 473 25.91 20.20 -4.87
C ILE A 473 26.97 20.85 -5.77
N GLY A 474 27.97 20.07 -6.17
CA GLY A 474 29.06 20.51 -7.05
C GLY A 474 30.10 21.41 -6.39
N LEU A 475 30.10 21.50 -5.06
CA LEU A 475 31.11 22.24 -4.28
C LEU A 475 32.42 21.47 -4.26
N LYS A 476 33.56 22.15 -4.36
CA LYS A 476 34.87 21.51 -4.29
C LYS A 476 35.05 20.85 -2.92
N ALA A 477 35.36 19.56 -2.91
CA ALA A 477 35.41 18.77 -1.67
C ALA A 477 36.35 17.56 -1.82
N GLY A 478 36.88 17.10 -0.69
CA GLY A 478 37.55 15.80 -0.57
C GLY A 478 36.68 14.78 0.16
N ALA A 479 37.19 13.57 0.37
CA ALA A 479 36.54 12.60 1.26
C ALA A 479 36.43 13.18 2.68
N ALA A 480 35.27 13.01 3.31
CA ALA A 480 35.16 13.25 4.75
C ALA A 480 36.01 12.23 5.53
N GLU A 481 36.34 12.57 6.77
CA GLU A 481 36.99 11.63 7.68
C GLU A 481 36.16 10.34 7.84
N ALA A 482 36.87 9.24 8.10
CA ALA A 482 36.25 7.95 8.29
C ALA A 482 35.32 7.94 9.53
N GLY A 483 34.15 7.33 9.37
CA GLY A 483 33.24 7.11 10.50
C GLY A 483 33.84 6.19 11.56
N LYS A 484 33.34 6.30 12.80
CA LYS A 484 33.79 5.47 13.95
C LYS A 484 33.67 3.97 13.65
N TYR A 485 32.62 3.58 12.92
CA TYR A 485 32.20 2.20 12.74
C TYR A 485 32.48 1.69 11.32
N THR A 486 32.19 2.48 10.27
CA THR A 486 32.52 2.09 8.89
C THR A 486 34.02 2.09 8.63
N ARG A 487 34.75 3.01 9.28
CA ARG A 487 36.21 3.17 9.16
C ARG A 487 36.68 3.39 7.71
N GLU A 488 35.82 3.96 6.86
CA GLU A 488 36.12 4.29 5.47
C GLU A 488 35.93 5.79 5.23
N ALA A 489 36.97 6.45 4.73
CA ALA A 489 36.91 7.88 4.42
C ALA A 489 35.90 8.16 3.30
N GLY A 490 34.98 9.07 3.56
CA GLY A 490 33.92 9.46 2.62
C GLY A 490 32.71 8.53 2.58
N VAL A 491 32.62 7.55 3.48
CA VAL A 491 31.44 6.68 3.65
C VAL A 491 30.98 6.72 5.10
N LEU A 492 29.70 7.01 5.31
CA LEU A 492 29.07 6.94 6.62
C LEU A 492 27.81 6.08 6.53
N SER A 493 27.68 5.12 7.44
CA SER A 493 26.46 4.33 7.64
C SER A 493 25.28 5.23 8.03
N TYR A 494 24.05 4.75 7.87
CA TYR A 494 22.86 5.52 8.24
C TYR A 494 22.90 5.97 9.70
N TYR A 495 23.27 5.08 10.62
CA TYR A 495 23.38 5.40 12.04
C TYR A 495 24.53 6.37 12.36
N GLU A 496 25.65 6.34 11.64
CA GLU A 496 26.70 7.37 11.79
C GLU A 496 26.24 8.75 11.32
N ILE A 497 25.39 8.80 10.30
CA ILE A 497 24.82 10.06 9.82
C ILE A 497 23.85 10.61 10.88
N CYS A 498 22.96 9.77 11.45
CA CYS A 498 22.12 10.14 12.58
C CYS A 498 22.95 10.67 13.76
N GLU A 499 23.99 9.94 14.15
CA GLU A 499 24.88 10.31 15.25
C GLU A 499 25.57 11.66 14.97
N SER A 500 26.02 11.89 13.73
CA SER A 500 26.64 13.14 13.28
C SER A 500 25.69 14.33 13.35
N ILE A 501 24.40 14.13 13.04
CA ILE A 501 23.36 15.16 13.14
C ILE A 501 23.06 15.48 14.62
N GLN A 502 22.98 14.46 15.47
CA GLN A 502 22.65 14.64 16.89
C GLN A 502 23.79 15.26 17.69
N LYS A 503 25.04 14.85 17.45
CA LYS A 503 26.21 15.36 18.16
C LYS A 503 26.59 16.79 17.78
N ASN A 504 26.28 17.22 16.56
CA ASN A 504 26.68 18.53 16.06
C ASN A 504 25.49 19.33 15.50
N PRO A 505 24.98 20.35 16.22
CA PRO A 505 23.84 21.14 15.76
C PRO A 505 24.10 21.98 14.50
N ASN A 506 25.37 22.11 14.08
CA ASN A 506 25.72 22.75 12.80
C ASN A 506 25.48 21.82 11.59
N ASN A 507 25.40 20.51 11.81
CA ASN A 507 25.09 19.53 10.77
C ASN A 507 23.57 19.53 10.51
N ARG A 508 23.14 20.40 9.59
CA ARG A 508 21.71 20.56 9.29
C ARG A 508 21.29 19.65 8.16
N VAL A 509 20.12 19.03 8.32
CA VAL A 509 19.46 18.25 7.28
C VAL A 509 18.67 19.18 6.36
N PHE A 510 18.86 19.02 5.07
CA PHE A 510 18.14 19.73 4.01
C PHE A 510 17.46 18.72 3.09
N TRP A 511 16.40 19.15 2.42
CA TRP A 511 15.70 18.33 1.43
C TRP A 511 15.93 18.89 0.03
N HIS A 512 16.47 18.08 -0.87
CA HIS A 512 16.62 18.45 -2.26
C HIS A 512 15.36 18.09 -3.05
N ARG A 513 14.54 19.10 -3.38
CA ARG A 513 13.21 18.88 -4.01
C ARG A 513 13.26 18.17 -5.36
N GLU A 514 14.16 18.56 -6.27
CA GLU A 514 14.22 17.93 -7.61
C GLU A 514 14.67 16.46 -7.52
N MET A 515 15.82 16.21 -6.87
CA MET A 515 16.33 14.85 -6.65
C MET A 515 15.51 13.97 -5.70
N SER A 516 14.57 14.52 -4.93
CA SER A 516 13.73 13.82 -3.95
C SER A 516 14.49 13.05 -2.86
N VAL A 517 15.55 13.67 -2.32
CA VAL A 517 16.47 13.06 -1.34
C VAL A 517 16.95 14.07 -0.30
N PRO A 518 17.29 13.63 0.92
CA PRO A 518 17.88 14.48 1.95
C PRO A 518 19.39 14.67 1.73
N TYR A 519 19.97 15.67 2.38
CA TYR A 519 21.42 15.75 2.56
C TYR A 519 21.76 16.50 3.84
N VAL A 520 22.90 16.19 4.45
CA VAL A 520 23.46 16.96 5.58
C VAL A 520 24.42 18.01 5.03
N SER A 521 24.39 19.22 5.57
CA SER A 521 25.35 20.26 5.21
C SER A 521 25.67 21.15 6.41
N SER A 522 26.97 21.42 6.59
CA SER A 522 27.52 22.43 7.50
C SER A 522 28.61 23.25 6.78
N GLU A 523 29.47 23.97 7.51
CA GLU A 523 30.58 24.73 6.91
C GLU A 523 31.68 23.84 6.31
N THR A 524 31.90 22.66 6.89
CA THR A 524 33.01 21.77 6.54
C THR A 524 32.55 20.39 6.08
N LEU A 525 31.28 20.02 6.30
CA LEU A 525 30.76 18.69 6.01
C LEU A 525 29.59 18.75 5.05
N TRP A 526 29.55 17.82 4.10
CA TRP A 526 28.41 17.58 3.24
C TRP A 526 28.18 16.07 3.07
N ILE A 527 26.95 15.58 3.25
CA ILE A 527 26.63 14.16 3.15
C ILE A 527 25.37 13.97 2.31
N GLY A 528 25.45 13.21 1.22
CA GLY A 528 24.29 12.77 0.44
C GLY A 528 23.91 11.34 0.83
N TYR A 529 22.69 11.13 1.29
CA TYR A 529 22.24 9.87 1.89
C TYR A 529 20.73 9.65 1.70
N ASP A 530 20.23 8.48 2.09
CA ASP A 530 18.80 8.20 2.16
C ASP A 530 18.29 8.24 3.60
N ASN A 531 17.07 8.72 3.78
CA ASN A 531 16.32 8.59 5.03
C ASN A 531 14.96 7.92 4.76
N ILE A 532 14.18 7.66 5.82
CA ILE A 532 12.85 7.04 5.72
C ILE A 532 11.98 7.71 4.64
N ARG A 533 11.99 9.05 4.57
CA ARG A 533 11.20 9.80 3.58
C ARG A 533 11.63 9.51 2.14
N SER A 534 12.92 9.53 1.83
CA SER A 534 13.38 9.24 0.46
C SER A 534 13.19 7.77 0.10
N VAL A 535 13.34 6.86 1.06
CA VAL A 535 13.03 5.43 0.86
C VAL A 535 11.57 5.23 0.46
N ILE A 536 10.62 5.83 1.19
CA ILE A 536 9.19 5.74 0.86
C ILE A 536 8.92 6.25 -0.56
N LEU A 537 9.47 7.42 -0.94
CA LEU A 537 9.29 7.97 -2.29
C LEU A 537 9.88 7.07 -3.39
N LYS A 538 11.01 6.41 -3.11
CA LYS A 538 11.62 5.45 -4.04
C LYS A 538 10.80 4.18 -4.19
N MET A 539 10.19 3.70 -3.11
CA MET A 539 9.28 2.54 -3.16
C MET A 539 7.97 2.88 -3.86
N GLN A 540 7.43 4.09 -3.68
CA GLN A 540 6.28 4.56 -4.46
C GLN A 540 6.60 4.66 -5.95
N PHE A 541 7.77 5.20 -6.30
CA PHE A 541 8.26 5.21 -7.68
C PHE A 541 8.37 3.79 -8.26
N LEU A 542 8.92 2.84 -7.48
CA LEU A 542 9.02 1.43 -7.85
C LEU A 542 7.65 0.85 -8.21
N LYS A 543 6.65 1.04 -7.34
CA LYS A 543 5.29 0.57 -7.55
C LYS A 543 4.64 1.21 -8.79
N GLU A 544 4.70 2.54 -8.88
CA GLU A 544 4.11 3.32 -10.00
C GLU A 544 4.69 2.92 -11.36
N HIS A 545 5.96 2.51 -11.40
CA HIS A 545 6.64 2.19 -12.66
C HIS A 545 6.63 0.69 -12.98
N GLY A 546 6.09 -0.17 -12.09
CA GLY A 546 5.98 -1.61 -12.30
C GLY A 546 7.30 -2.37 -12.16
N TYR A 547 8.23 -1.89 -11.32
CA TYR A 547 9.48 -2.61 -11.04
C TYR A 547 9.25 -3.74 -10.04
N GLY A 548 10.07 -4.79 -10.12
CA GLY A 548 9.81 -6.05 -9.41
C GLY A 548 10.23 -6.08 -7.93
N GLY A 549 10.98 -5.09 -7.46
CA GLY A 549 11.43 -5.05 -6.07
C GLY A 549 12.59 -4.10 -5.80
N VAL A 550 13.22 -4.30 -4.65
CA VAL A 550 14.32 -3.48 -4.13
C VAL A 550 15.49 -4.36 -3.69
N ILE A 551 16.70 -3.92 -3.99
CA ILE A 551 17.96 -4.38 -3.40
C ILE A 551 18.43 -3.33 -2.39
N ILE A 552 18.83 -3.75 -1.19
CA ILE A 552 19.31 -2.83 -0.14
C ILE A 552 20.71 -3.24 0.31
N TRP A 553 21.65 -2.31 0.12
CA TRP A 553 23.03 -2.41 0.57
C TRP A 553 23.28 -1.48 1.77
N SER A 554 23.54 -1.98 2.98
CA SER A 554 23.48 -3.37 3.45
C SER A 554 22.94 -3.37 4.88
N LEU A 555 22.55 -4.54 5.39
CA LEU A 555 21.89 -4.67 6.71
C LEU A 555 22.73 -4.06 7.85
N ASP A 556 24.05 -4.17 7.77
CA ASP A 556 24.99 -3.72 8.80
C ASP A 556 25.27 -2.22 8.80
N LEU A 557 24.74 -1.50 7.81
CA LEU A 557 24.86 -0.04 7.69
C LEU A 557 23.58 0.66 8.13
N ASP A 558 22.50 -0.09 8.39
CA ASP A 558 21.28 0.45 9.00
C ASP A 558 21.35 0.39 10.54
N ASP A 559 20.50 1.16 11.22
CA ASP A 559 20.45 1.17 12.68
C ASP A 559 19.77 -0.09 13.22
N LYS A 560 20.52 -1.18 13.40
CA LYS A 560 19.98 -2.44 13.93
C LYS A 560 19.38 -2.31 15.34
N THR A 561 19.84 -1.34 16.12
CA THR A 561 19.41 -1.14 17.51
C THR A 561 18.11 -0.34 17.57
N GLY A 562 17.95 0.60 16.63
CA GLY A 562 16.88 1.58 16.61
C GLY A 562 17.03 2.73 17.60
N GLU A 563 18.09 2.72 18.41
CA GLU A 563 18.32 3.68 19.48
C GLU A 563 19.17 4.87 19.01
N ILE A 564 19.99 4.70 17.96
CA ILE A 564 20.88 5.76 17.49
C ILE A 564 20.11 6.80 16.71
N CYS A 565 19.27 6.38 15.77
CA CYS A 565 18.42 7.29 15.02
C CYS A 565 17.14 7.66 15.79
N ASN A 566 16.76 6.89 16.81
CA ASN A 566 15.45 6.94 17.48
C ASN A 566 14.27 6.66 16.52
N GLU A 567 14.49 5.74 15.56
CA GLU A 567 13.54 5.41 14.50
C GLU A 567 13.10 3.94 14.53
N GLY A 568 13.46 3.20 15.58
CA GLY A 568 13.25 1.75 15.68
C GLY A 568 14.29 0.96 14.86
N PRO A 569 14.39 -0.37 15.07
CA PRO A 569 15.44 -1.18 14.47
C PRO A 569 15.28 -1.29 12.96
N PHE A 570 16.39 -1.29 12.24
CA PHE A 570 16.47 -1.34 10.77
C PHE A 570 15.49 -0.35 10.07
N PRO A 571 15.56 0.96 10.37
CA PRO A 571 14.58 1.93 9.88
C PRO A 571 14.52 2.05 8.36
N ILE A 572 15.65 1.96 7.64
CA ILE A 572 15.68 2.01 6.17
C ILE A 572 15.03 0.76 5.58
N PHE A 573 15.36 -0.42 6.11
CA PHE A 573 14.78 -1.67 5.63
C PHE A 573 13.30 -1.79 5.98
N ASN A 574 12.89 -1.38 7.19
CA ASN A 574 11.50 -1.40 7.60
C ASN A 574 10.66 -0.36 6.85
N ALA A 575 11.21 0.80 6.51
CA ALA A 575 10.53 1.76 5.63
C ALA A 575 10.25 1.13 4.25
N ALA A 576 11.23 0.44 3.66
CA ALA A 576 11.04 -0.27 2.40
C ALA A 576 10.04 -1.42 2.54
N LYS A 577 10.17 -2.23 3.60
CA LYS A 577 9.25 -3.33 3.93
C LYS A 577 7.81 -2.81 4.06
N ASN A 578 7.56 -1.80 4.85
CA ASN A 578 6.21 -1.31 5.13
C ASN A 578 5.55 -0.69 3.89
N GLU A 579 6.32 -0.07 3.00
CA GLU A 579 5.78 0.52 1.77
C GLU A 579 5.56 -0.52 0.65
N LEU A 580 6.34 -1.62 0.64
CA LEU A 580 6.27 -2.71 -0.36
C LEU A 580 5.43 -3.90 0.08
N LEU A 581 5.31 -4.14 1.39
CA LEU A 581 4.18 -4.88 1.89
C LEU A 581 2.98 -4.04 1.47
N ILE A 582 2.16 -4.61 0.59
CA ILE A 582 0.74 -4.31 0.65
C ILE A 582 0.43 -4.52 2.13
N VAL A 583 0.28 -3.46 2.91
CA VAL A 583 -0.57 -3.54 4.09
C VAL A 583 -1.87 -3.96 3.43
N PRO A 584 -2.34 -5.22 3.59
CA PRO A 584 -3.77 -5.32 3.61
C PRO A 584 -4.09 -4.35 4.74
N ASP A 585 -4.75 -3.22 4.44
CA ASP A 585 -5.53 -2.57 5.48
C ASP A 585 -6.12 -3.73 6.27
N HIS A 586 -5.93 -3.76 7.58
CA HIS A 586 -6.41 -4.87 8.40
C HIS A 586 -7.97 -4.95 8.41
N LEU A 587 -8.60 -4.37 7.38
CA LEU A 587 -9.97 -4.32 6.89
C LEU A 587 -10.18 -5.02 5.52
N SER A 588 -9.16 -5.55 4.82
CA SER A 588 -9.33 -6.17 3.48
C SER A 588 -9.42 -7.71 3.48
N ASN A 589 -9.45 -8.36 4.64
CA ASN A 589 -9.83 -9.77 4.76
C ASN A 589 -11.36 -10.00 4.84
N ILE A 590 -12.16 -9.00 4.47
CA ILE A 590 -13.55 -9.20 4.09
C ILE A 590 -13.64 -8.76 2.63
N ASN A 591 -13.93 -9.71 1.74
CA ASN A 591 -14.09 -9.58 0.28
C ASN A 591 -12.87 -10.00 -0.57
N LYS A 592 -12.58 -11.30 -0.57
CA LYS A 592 -12.13 -11.99 -1.79
C LYS A 592 -12.89 -13.30 -1.97
N LYS A 593 -14.05 -13.20 -2.62
CA LYS A 593 -14.59 -14.26 -3.47
C LYS A 593 -15.59 -13.63 -4.45
N CYS A 594 -15.06 -12.97 -5.49
CA CYS A 594 -15.79 -12.99 -6.76
C CYS A 594 -15.47 -14.35 -7.38
N LEU A 595 -16.52 -14.98 -7.89
CA LEU A 595 -16.55 -16.36 -8.38
C LEU A 595 -15.51 -16.57 -9.49
N ASP A 596 -14.48 -17.36 -9.21
CA ASP A 596 -13.82 -18.12 -10.28
C ASP A 596 -14.73 -19.31 -10.58
N ASP A 597 -15.14 -19.40 -11.85
CA ASP A 597 -15.85 -20.56 -12.38
C ASP A 597 -14.96 -21.80 -12.23
N ASN A 598 -15.49 -22.81 -11.52
CA ASN A 598 -14.90 -24.11 -11.19
C ASN A 598 -13.95 -24.13 -9.98
N ASP A 599 -14.52 -24.27 -8.77
CA ASP A 599 -14.03 -25.26 -7.79
C ASP A 599 -14.98 -25.37 -6.59
N THR A 600 -15.60 -26.53 -6.43
CA THR A 600 -16.45 -26.89 -5.28
C THR A 600 -15.58 -27.26 -4.08
N LEU A 601 -15.38 -26.35 -3.13
CA LEU A 601 -14.79 -26.65 -1.81
C LEU A 601 -15.88 -26.66 -0.72
N SER A 602 -15.89 -27.70 0.13
CA SER A 602 -16.96 -28.01 1.09
C SER A 602 -16.96 -27.13 2.34
N ILE A 603 -18.18 -26.83 2.81
CA ILE A 603 -18.55 -25.81 3.80
C ILE A 603 -18.06 -26.09 5.24
N GLU A 604 -17.63 -27.31 5.56
CA GLU A 604 -17.26 -27.68 6.95
C GLU A 604 -15.93 -27.07 7.43
N GLN A 605 -15.00 -26.73 6.53
CA GLN A 605 -13.70 -26.18 6.92
C GLN A 605 -13.71 -24.67 7.24
N LEU A 606 -14.79 -23.96 6.89
CA LEU A 606 -14.93 -22.51 7.15
C LEU A 606 -15.39 -22.19 8.60
N PHE A 607 -15.88 -23.17 9.36
CA PHE A 607 -16.52 -22.92 10.66
C PHE A 607 -15.58 -22.98 11.88
N SER A 608 -14.31 -23.36 11.74
CA SER A 608 -13.46 -23.65 12.92
C SER A 608 -12.56 -22.51 13.42
N GLN A 609 -12.54 -21.31 12.81
CA GLN A 609 -11.57 -20.26 13.19
C GLN A 609 -12.10 -18.81 13.12
N SER A 610 -13.12 -18.46 13.90
CA SER A 610 -13.41 -17.03 14.17
C SER A 610 -13.80 -16.80 15.63
N THR A 611 -12.85 -16.30 16.42
CA THR A 611 -13.07 -15.74 17.76
C THR A 611 -13.09 -14.20 17.69
N THR A 612 -14.22 -13.62 18.07
CA THR A 612 -14.43 -12.33 18.77
C THR A 612 -13.55 -11.13 18.40
N ILE A 613 -14.17 -10.08 17.85
CA ILE A 613 -14.12 -8.68 18.33
C ILE A 613 -15.34 -7.91 17.77
N LYS A 614 -15.85 -6.99 18.59
CA LYS A 614 -17.13 -6.27 18.55
C LYS A 614 -17.35 -5.40 17.30
N GLY A 615 -18.58 -5.42 16.77
CA GLY A 615 -19.18 -4.29 16.05
C GLY A 615 -19.65 -4.58 14.62
N ILE A 616 -20.95 -4.89 14.47
CA ILE A 616 -21.77 -4.83 13.25
C ILE A 616 -21.20 -5.55 12.02
N ASN A 617 -21.60 -6.81 11.86
CA ASN A 617 -21.25 -7.64 10.71
C ASN A 617 -22.19 -7.35 9.52
N LEU A 618 -21.79 -6.45 8.62
CA LEU A 618 -22.54 -6.10 7.40
C LEU A 618 -22.66 -7.31 6.43
N SER A 619 -21.76 -8.29 6.54
CA SER A 619 -21.78 -9.52 5.76
C SER A 619 -22.88 -10.49 6.20
N PHE A 620 -23.34 -10.41 7.45
CA PHE A 620 -24.47 -11.19 7.96
C PHE A 620 -25.82 -10.68 7.45
N PHE A 621 -25.96 -9.36 7.24
CA PHE A 621 -27.20 -8.74 6.73
C PHE A 621 -27.38 -8.99 5.23
N LEU A 622 -26.29 -9.01 4.46
CA LEU A 622 -26.31 -9.41 3.04
C LEU A 622 -26.54 -10.92 2.88
N TYR A 623 -25.92 -11.76 3.73
CA TYR A 623 -26.17 -13.21 3.77
C TYR A 623 -27.62 -13.52 4.14
N PHE A 624 -28.17 -12.83 5.16
CA PHE A 624 -29.55 -13.00 5.62
C PHE A 624 -30.58 -12.60 4.56
N LEU A 625 -30.33 -11.54 3.78
CA LEU A 625 -31.19 -11.13 2.66
C LEU A 625 -31.09 -12.04 1.44
N LEU A 626 -29.91 -12.60 1.15
CA LEU A 626 -29.67 -13.47 -0.01
C LEU A 626 -30.09 -14.94 0.23
N HIS A 627 -30.21 -15.39 1.48
CA HIS A 627 -30.50 -16.79 1.84
C HIS A 627 -31.78 -16.96 2.68
N MET A 628 -32.72 -15.99 2.62
CA MET A 628 -34.04 -16.11 3.29
C MET A 628 -34.79 -17.40 2.91
N ASP A 629 -34.61 -17.91 1.69
CA ASP A 629 -35.21 -19.17 1.24
C ASP A 629 -34.56 -20.42 1.86
N GLU A 630 -33.24 -20.41 2.13
CA GLU A 630 -32.55 -21.56 2.73
C GLU A 630 -32.68 -21.62 4.27
N ILE A 631 -32.73 -20.47 4.94
CA ILE A 631 -32.93 -20.39 6.40
C ILE A 631 -34.35 -20.85 6.80
N ASN A 632 -35.31 -20.78 5.88
CA ASN A 632 -36.67 -21.25 6.11
C ASN A 632 -36.81 -22.79 6.09
N ASN A 633 -35.82 -23.52 5.56
CA ASN A 633 -35.90 -24.97 5.39
C ASN A 633 -35.24 -25.80 6.52
N ARG A 634 -34.75 -25.19 7.60
CA ARG A 634 -34.25 -25.94 8.77
C ARG A 634 -35.05 -25.65 10.04
N ASN A 635 -35.76 -26.67 10.50
CA ASN A 635 -36.51 -26.72 11.76
C ASN A 635 -35.57 -26.75 12.98
N ASN A 636 -35.00 -25.61 13.37
CA ASN A 636 -34.33 -25.52 14.67
C ASN A 636 -34.66 -24.20 15.40
N GLU A 637 -35.80 -24.21 16.10
CA GLU A 637 -36.36 -23.10 16.89
C GLU A 637 -35.43 -22.60 18.02
N TYR A 638 -34.52 -23.46 18.50
CA TYR A 638 -33.61 -23.13 19.60
C TYR A 638 -32.58 -22.06 19.20
N ILE A 639 -32.04 -22.15 17.98
CA ILE A 639 -31.03 -21.20 17.47
C ILE A 639 -31.67 -19.84 17.16
N LYS A 640 -32.91 -19.82 16.65
CA LYS A 640 -33.65 -18.57 16.37
C LYS A 640 -33.92 -17.77 17.64
N THR A 641 -34.25 -18.46 18.74
CA THR A 641 -34.63 -17.82 20.02
C THR A 641 -33.42 -17.27 20.80
N GLU A 642 -32.28 -17.98 20.78
CA GLU A 642 -31.07 -17.54 21.50
C GLU A 642 -30.37 -16.34 20.83
N LEU A 643 -30.41 -16.26 19.49
CA LEU A 643 -29.77 -15.21 18.70
C LEU A 643 -30.49 -13.85 18.84
N ILE A 644 -31.82 -13.85 18.86
CA ILE A 644 -32.65 -12.63 18.96
C ILE A 644 -32.62 -12.06 20.38
N THR A 645 -32.60 -12.93 21.40
CA THR A 645 -32.52 -12.53 22.82
C THR A 645 -31.20 -11.83 23.15
N LYS A 646 -30.09 -12.25 22.55
CA LYS A 646 -28.76 -11.63 22.74
C LYS A 646 -28.64 -10.28 22.02
N LEU A 647 -29.32 -10.10 20.89
CA LEU A 647 -29.33 -8.84 20.13
C LEU A 647 -30.04 -7.71 20.88
N LEU A 648 -31.18 -7.97 21.53
CA LEU A 648 -31.98 -6.91 22.17
C LEU A 648 -31.49 -6.49 23.57
N LYS A 649 -30.81 -7.39 24.31
CA LYS A 649 -30.12 -7.02 25.57
C LYS A 649 -28.97 -6.02 25.36
N HIS A 650 -28.53 -5.83 24.12
CA HIS A 650 -27.42 -4.92 23.78
C HIS A 650 -27.87 -3.49 23.46
N PHE A 651 -29.16 -3.25 23.20
CA PHE A 651 -29.66 -1.96 22.69
C PHE A 651 -30.64 -1.22 23.62
N LEU A 652 -30.97 -1.76 24.80
CA LEU A 652 -31.81 -1.07 25.78
C LEU A 652 -31.10 -0.98 27.15
N PRO A 653 -31.07 0.20 27.80
CA PRO A 653 -30.56 0.34 29.16
C PRO A 653 -31.41 -0.47 30.16
N GLU A 654 -30.76 -1.04 31.18
CA GLU A 654 -31.30 -2.12 32.03
C GLU A 654 -32.62 -1.84 32.78
N ASP A 655 -33.08 -0.58 32.91
CA ASP A 655 -34.21 -0.23 33.80
C ASP A 655 -35.64 -0.32 33.19
N LYS A 656 -35.80 -0.45 31.86
CA LYS A 656 -37.14 -0.51 31.20
C LYS A 656 -37.55 -1.87 30.63
N SER A 657 -36.74 -2.91 30.82
CA SER A 657 -36.99 -4.26 30.32
C SER A 657 -38.17 -5.00 30.98
N SER A 658 -38.74 -4.46 32.07
CA SER A 658 -39.71 -5.16 32.91
C SER A 658 -41.19 -4.95 32.55
N ARG A 659 -41.54 -4.19 31.49
CA ARG A 659 -42.95 -3.86 31.18
C ARG A 659 -43.47 -4.26 29.78
N LEU A 660 -42.66 -4.88 28.95
CA LEU A 660 -43.12 -5.50 27.70
C LEU A 660 -42.83 -6.99 27.80
N SER A 661 -43.85 -7.83 27.85
CA SER A 661 -43.63 -9.28 27.86
C SER A 661 -42.96 -9.68 26.54
N SER A 662 -41.94 -10.55 26.65
CA SER A 662 -41.21 -11.14 25.53
C SER A 662 -42.14 -11.63 24.42
N ASP A 663 -43.30 -12.17 24.82
CA ASP A 663 -44.29 -12.71 23.90
C ASP A 663 -44.97 -11.63 23.08
N MET A 664 -45.31 -10.47 23.65
CA MET A 664 -46.04 -9.42 22.92
C MET A 664 -45.20 -8.83 21.78
N VAL A 665 -43.89 -8.69 22.01
CA VAL A 665 -42.94 -8.16 21.01
C VAL A 665 -42.61 -9.23 19.96
N LYS A 666 -42.48 -10.50 20.38
CA LYS A 666 -42.37 -11.65 19.48
C LYS A 666 -43.59 -11.75 18.57
N TYR A 667 -44.80 -11.70 19.14
CA TYR A 667 -46.07 -11.73 18.41
C TYR A 667 -46.18 -10.58 17.42
N PHE A 668 -45.91 -9.33 17.79
CA PHE A 668 -46.02 -8.20 16.86
C PHE A 668 -45.06 -8.31 15.67
N THR A 669 -43.86 -8.82 15.90
CA THR A 669 -42.84 -8.97 14.86
C THR A 669 -43.19 -10.12 13.92
N GLU A 670 -43.53 -11.29 14.46
CA GLU A 670 -43.99 -12.46 13.69
C GLU A 670 -45.25 -12.13 12.89
N LEU A 671 -46.18 -11.37 13.48
CA LEU A 671 -47.41 -10.92 12.84
C LEU A 671 -47.13 -10.02 11.62
N ILE A 672 -46.23 -9.03 11.75
CA ILE A 672 -45.86 -8.13 10.63
C ILE A 672 -45.22 -8.89 9.48
N PHE A 673 -44.32 -9.83 9.78
CA PHE A 673 -43.67 -10.65 8.76
C PHE A 673 -44.63 -11.63 8.09
N MET A 674 -45.57 -12.20 8.85
CA MET A 674 -46.63 -13.06 8.32
C MET A 674 -47.53 -12.29 7.34
N PHE A 675 -47.91 -11.04 7.67
CA PHE A 675 -48.71 -10.19 6.77
C PHE A 675 -47.99 -9.86 5.47
N ILE A 676 -46.71 -9.51 5.55
CA ILE A 676 -45.89 -9.19 4.37
C ILE A 676 -45.74 -10.42 3.47
N HIS A 677 -45.46 -11.59 4.07
CA HIS A 677 -45.33 -12.83 3.33
C HIS A 677 -46.64 -13.23 2.64
N GLN A 678 -47.76 -13.24 3.37
CA GLN A 678 -49.06 -13.64 2.84
C GLN A 678 -49.57 -12.66 1.77
N ALA A 679 -49.26 -11.37 1.91
CA ALA A 679 -49.53 -10.38 0.87
C ALA A 679 -48.75 -10.67 -0.41
N PHE A 680 -47.47 -10.99 -0.29
CA PHE A 680 -46.61 -11.31 -1.43
C PHE A 680 -47.12 -12.55 -2.18
N THR A 681 -47.45 -13.61 -1.45
CA THR A 681 -47.97 -14.86 -2.03
C THR A 681 -49.30 -14.65 -2.76
N ARG A 682 -50.26 -13.94 -2.15
CA ARG A 682 -51.56 -13.65 -2.78
C ARG A 682 -51.44 -12.72 -3.99
N THR A 683 -50.50 -11.78 -3.96
CA THR A 683 -50.21 -10.89 -5.10
C THR A 683 -49.73 -11.68 -6.31
N ILE A 684 -48.82 -12.63 -6.08
CA ILE A 684 -48.30 -13.49 -7.15
C ILE A 684 -49.41 -14.43 -7.68
N GLN A 685 -50.23 -14.99 -6.80
CA GLN A 685 -51.35 -15.86 -7.21
C GLN A 685 -52.41 -15.09 -8.01
N GLN A 686 -52.74 -13.88 -7.60
CA GLN A 686 -53.72 -13.03 -8.30
C GLN A 686 -53.20 -12.59 -9.67
N ALA A 687 -51.96 -12.11 -9.75
CA ALA A 687 -51.32 -11.76 -11.03
C ALA A 687 -51.26 -12.97 -11.99
N SER A 688 -50.97 -14.16 -11.47
CA SER A 688 -50.97 -15.39 -12.26
C SER A 688 -52.36 -15.80 -12.75
N SER A 689 -53.43 -15.52 -11.99
CA SER A 689 -54.82 -15.85 -12.38
C SER A 689 -55.43 -14.86 -13.38
N GLU A 690 -54.96 -13.61 -13.38
CA GLU A 690 -55.40 -12.55 -14.28
C GLU A 690 -54.62 -12.53 -15.62
N GLY A 691 -53.64 -13.44 -15.78
CA GLY A 691 -52.84 -13.59 -17.00
C GLY A 691 -51.80 -12.48 -17.21
N THR A 692 -51.47 -11.72 -16.15
CA THR A 692 -50.46 -10.66 -16.21
C THR A 692 -49.09 -11.20 -15.79
N ILE A 693 -48.05 -10.92 -16.60
CA ILE A 693 -46.69 -11.49 -16.43
C ILE A 693 -45.91 -10.78 -15.30
N HIS A 694 -46.42 -9.67 -14.76
CA HIS A 694 -45.75 -8.90 -13.70
C HIS A 694 -46.72 -8.50 -12.59
N ALA A 695 -46.40 -8.87 -11.36
CA ALA A 695 -47.01 -8.31 -10.15
C ALA A 695 -46.41 -6.92 -9.91
N ASP A 696 -47.24 -5.87 -10.00
CA ASP A 696 -46.82 -4.51 -9.66
C ASP A 696 -47.01 -4.21 -8.16
N ILE A 697 -46.38 -3.12 -7.71
CA ILE A 697 -46.41 -2.67 -6.32
C ILE A 697 -47.83 -2.27 -5.90
N GLU A 698 -48.68 -1.85 -6.84
CA GLU A 698 -50.06 -1.43 -6.57
C GLU A 698 -50.95 -2.61 -6.15
N HIS A 699 -50.76 -3.79 -6.76
CA HIS A 699 -51.42 -5.03 -6.36
C HIS A 699 -50.94 -5.53 -4.99
N PHE A 700 -49.63 -5.46 -4.73
CA PHE A 700 -49.05 -5.83 -3.44
C PHE A 700 -49.57 -4.96 -2.30
N GLU A 701 -49.61 -3.64 -2.50
CA GLU A 701 -50.13 -2.70 -1.51
C GLU A 701 -51.63 -2.91 -1.25
N LYS A 702 -52.42 -3.22 -2.28
CA LYS A 702 -53.88 -3.46 -2.15
C LYS A 702 -54.18 -4.75 -1.39
N ILE A 703 -53.43 -5.83 -1.64
CA ILE A 703 -53.60 -7.13 -0.99
C ILE A 703 -53.06 -7.13 0.45
N LEU A 704 -51.91 -6.46 0.68
CA LEU A 704 -51.38 -6.24 2.02
C LEU A 704 -52.37 -5.44 2.87
N MET A 705 -52.99 -4.40 2.29
CA MET A 705 -54.00 -3.60 2.99
C MET A 705 -55.29 -4.36 3.25
N GLN A 706 -55.71 -5.26 2.35
CA GLN A 706 -56.87 -6.14 2.57
C GLN A 706 -56.61 -7.16 3.69
N LEU A 707 -55.45 -7.82 3.70
CA LEU A 707 -55.05 -8.77 4.76
C LEU A 707 -54.96 -8.10 6.13
N LEU A 708 -54.49 -6.85 6.19
CA LEU A 708 -54.44 -6.04 7.41
C LEU A 708 -55.79 -5.47 7.84
N LEU A 709 -56.83 -5.56 6.99
CA LEU A 709 -58.21 -5.18 7.31
C LEU A 709 -59.06 -6.39 7.71
N ASP A 710 -58.77 -7.57 7.15
CA ASP A 710 -59.42 -8.84 7.48
C ASP A 710 -58.97 -9.40 8.84
N PHE A 711 -57.79 -8.99 9.32
CA PHE A 711 -57.26 -9.23 10.68
C PHE A 711 -57.59 -8.08 11.61
#